data_AF-A0A8H6YMW7-F1
#
_entry.id   AF-A0A8H6YMW7-F1
#
_cell.length_a   1.000
_cell.length_b   1.000
_cell.length_c   1.000
_cell.angle_alpha   90.00
_cell.angle_beta   90.00
_cell.angle_gamma   90.00
#
_symmetry.space_group_name_H-M   'P 1'
#
loop_
_entity.id
_entity.type
_entity.pdbx_description
1 polymer ?
#
loop_
_entity_poly.entity_id
_entity_poly.type
_entity_poly.pdbx_seq_one_letter_code
_entity_poly.pdbx_strand_id
1 'polypeptide(L)'
;MGVLLSVIDQNFFPPKATWTTADVPDLSSRVVLVTGGNSGIGLETAKVLLRHNAKVYIACRSIPKGEAAIAALEKETGKLAILLPLDLSSLDSIKQAATEFNQKEAVLHVLFNNAGVMASPNAMLTHEGYDLQFGVNVLGHFYLTKLLLPSLVAGAKSSTDHVARIVNTSSQSHILGNINFATLKDSPIRSNMSPDDLYAQSKFANVVFSLECAKRYGPDGIVSTAVHPGMLTTDIGRHLHPLKRRFIHSLCHSPPMGAVTQLWAGTAPEAASANGKYLIPWARIGSPHRGTLDPEIGVVGMAISALLHYNTLRGDTRLFLVVGCFTALSVLLVLFQNLKWSAASMTLYRLSPLHPLYSFPGPLSYRVSNLRMAHLVMSGSRHTTIQRLHREYGKFVRIGPNSLSINSRSAVPPIYASAKCLDRSAAYRVETVPGDGLFFVLDRDTHHARRSIWAKAFTTANLDHFQPILSQRTVELAECMQRRSQENKGLVDLSRCIEDWSFDFMGDFAFGPGNSFELMRDGDPEDLVKNGKTATALFDIFGVVPWLLDILLDNEKESEKLTDDERTMDLVFAIQAGSDTTANVLQYIFFFLINHRNVYDRLSEELNSAFPTSTDFLNFQTLENLPYLNAVINEGLRLGTPLSGLERITPVIGSIIDDKFIPGNIIVSVPAYTQQLDPLNFFPYPEEYLPDRWLSGGLGEESVLEPNAVMSFSFGPYGCLGKALALQELRVVVARLVLDFHLEPATNFDAGAYSQRIRNIRTTFFPEPLLVKLKCKESEDRFFDHLQ
;
A
#
# COMPACT_ATOMS: atom_id res chain seq x y z
N MET A 1 -23.89 17.67 -13.71
CA MET A 1 -24.17 19.10 -14.01
C MET A 1 -25.64 19.49 -13.73
N GLY A 2 -26.64 18.72 -14.17
CA GLY A 2 -28.07 19.06 -13.95
C GLY A 2 -28.56 19.15 -12.49
N VAL A 3 -28.05 18.31 -11.58
CA VAL A 3 -28.40 18.38 -10.15
C VAL A 3 -27.88 19.68 -9.51
N LEU A 4 -26.66 20.11 -9.85
CA LEU A 4 -26.04 21.31 -9.30
C LEU A 4 -26.77 22.59 -9.75
N LEU A 5 -27.21 22.65 -11.00
CA LEU A 5 -28.02 23.76 -11.54
C LEU A 5 -29.42 23.83 -10.88
N SER A 6 -30.07 22.68 -10.67
CA SER A 6 -31.35 22.62 -9.94
C SER A 6 -31.23 23.03 -8.47
N VAL A 7 -30.09 22.75 -7.83
CA VAL A 7 -29.80 23.16 -6.44
C VAL A 7 -29.61 24.66 -6.35
N ILE A 8 -28.94 25.28 -7.33
CA ILE A 8 -28.73 26.74 -7.37
C ILE A 8 -30.05 27.47 -7.61
N ASP A 9 -30.84 27.03 -8.59
CA ASP A 9 -32.13 27.66 -8.95
C ASP A 9 -33.16 27.61 -7.80
N GLN A 10 -33.24 26.46 -7.11
CA GLN A 10 -34.16 26.28 -5.97
C GLN A 10 -33.80 27.07 -4.71
N ASN A 11 -32.53 27.43 -4.50
CA ASN A 11 -32.08 28.09 -3.28
C ASN A 11 -31.88 29.60 -3.41
N PHE A 12 -31.47 30.09 -4.60
CA PHE A 12 -31.20 31.51 -4.81
C PHE A 12 -32.35 32.24 -5.50
N PHE A 13 -33.19 31.53 -6.27
CA PHE A 13 -34.31 32.12 -7.02
C PHE A 13 -35.60 31.29 -6.89
N PRO A 14 -36.09 30.98 -5.68
CA PRO A 14 -37.34 30.26 -5.55
C PRO A 14 -38.49 31.05 -6.20
N PRO A 15 -39.40 30.39 -6.93
CA PRO A 15 -40.60 31.05 -7.45
C PRO A 15 -41.46 31.60 -6.31
N LYS A 16 -42.32 32.58 -6.62
CA LYS A 16 -43.24 33.17 -5.63
C LYS A 16 -44.03 32.08 -4.90
N ALA A 17 -44.16 32.22 -3.58
CA ALA A 17 -44.88 31.28 -2.75
C ALA A 17 -46.37 31.24 -3.16
N THR A 18 -46.89 30.04 -3.41
CA THR A 18 -48.32 29.80 -3.70
C THR A 18 -49.15 29.59 -2.44
N TRP A 19 -48.49 29.44 -1.29
CA TRP A 19 -49.07 29.29 0.04
C TRP A 19 -48.23 30.09 1.04
N THR A 20 -48.88 30.78 1.96
CA THR A 20 -48.28 31.74 2.90
C THR A 20 -48.79 31.53 4.32
N THR A 21 -48.23 32.26 5.29
CA THR A 21 -48.70 32.19 6.68
C THR A 21 -50.15 32.62 6.87
N ALA A 22 -50.73 33.38 5.92
CA ALA A 22 -52.14 33.77 5.96
C ALA A 22 -53.09 32.61 5.58
N ASP A 23 -52.58 31.60 4.88
CA ASP A 23 -53.34 30.45 4.41
C ASP A 23 -53.36 29.31 5.44
N VAL A 24 -52.78 29.52 6.63
CA VAL A 24 -52.88 28.59 7.76
C VAL A 24 -54.36 28.52 8.19
N PRO A 25 -54.96 27.33 8.29
CA PRO A 25 -56.35 27.21 8.71
C PRO A 25 -56.54 27.62 10.17
N ASP A 26 -57.78 27.69 10.63
CA ASP A 26 -58.03 27.78 12.06
C ASP A 26 -57.58 26.48 12.76
N LEU A 27 -56.73 26.62 13.77
CA LEU A 27 -56.15 25.53 14.55
C LEU A 27 -56.75 25.48 15.96
N SER A 28 -57.91 26.10 16.18
CA SER A 28 -58.71 25.88 17.39
C SER A 28 -58.80 24.39 17.69
N SER A 29 -58.61 24.00 18.96
CA SER A 29 -58.55 22.60 19.44
C SER A 29 -57.34 21.76 19.01
N ARG A 30 -56.37 22.31 18.26
CA ARG A 30 -55.12 21.62 17.94
C ARG A 30 -54.05 21.92 18.98
N VAL A 31 -53.50 20.84 19.55
CA VAL A 31 -52.31 20.84 20.41
C VAL A 31 -51.06 20.65 19.56
N VAL A 32 -50.11 21.58 19.65
CA VAL A 32 -48.91 21.64 18.83
C VAL A 32 -47.66 21.78 19.69
N LEU A 33 -46.61 21.02 19.39
CA LEU A 33 -45.32 21.07 20.08
C LEU A 33 -44.22 21.53 19.10
N VAL A 34 -43.48 22.59 19.46
CA VAL A 34 -42.39 23.13 18.65
C VAL A 34 -41.07 23.07 19.43
N THR A 35 -40.14 22.24 18.98
CA THR A 35 -38.78 22.23 19.54
C THR A 35 -37.97 23.43 19.04
N GLY A 36 -37.24 24.08 19.94
CA GLY A 36 -36.51 25.31 19.63
C GLY A 36 -37.43 26.50 19.34
N GLY A 37 -38.68 26.46 19.82
CA GLY A 37 -39.68 27.51 19.59
C GLY A 37 -39.39 28.86 20.23
N ASN A 38 -38.26 29.01 20.94
CA ASN A 38 -37.83 30.23 21.60
C ASN A 38 -36.92 31.12 20.72
N SER A 39 -36.53 30.69 19.52
CA SER A 39 -35.67 31.47 18.61
C SER A 39 -35.85 31.11 17.14
N GLY A 40 -35.41 32.00 16.24
CA GLY A 40 -35.34 31.75 14.79
C GLY A 40 -36.66 31.29 14.16
N ILE A 41 -36.59 30.29 13.29
CA ILE A 41 -37.74 29.76 12.55
C ILE A 41 -38.79 29.15 13.50
N GLY A 42 -38.35 28.53 14.60
CA GLY A 42 -39.24 27.96 15.60
C GLY A 42 -40.12 29.01 16.28
N LEU A 43 -39.54 30.17 16.59
CA LEU A 43 -40.27 31.30 17.18
C LEU A 43 -41.32 31.86 16.22
N GLU A 44 -40.95 32.07 14.95
CA GLU A 44 -41.89 32.53 13.92
C GLU A 44 -43.03 31.52 13.68
N THR A 45 -42.72 30.22 13.76
CA THR A 45 -43.71 29.16 13.64
C THR A 45 -44.68 29.17 14.82
N ALA A 46 -44.17 29.25 16.05
CA ALA A 46 -45.00 29.37 17.24
C ALA A 46 -45.91 30.61 17.19
N LYS A 47 -45.39 31.75 16.70
CA LYS A 47 -46.16 32.99 16.51
C LYS A 47 -47.36 32.80 15.58
N VAL A 48 -47.15 32.20 14.41
CA VAL A 48 -48.23 31.98 13.44
C VAL A 48 -49.25 30.98 14.01
N LEU A 49 -48.79 29.87 14.61
CA LEU A 49 -49.69 28.88 15.23
C LEU A 49 -50.59 29.50 16.32
N LEU A 50 -50.02 30.37 17.18
CA LEU A 50 -50.79 31.11 18.18
C LEU A 50 -51.82 32.03 17.52
N ARG A 51 -51.44 32.82 16.51
CA ARG A 51 -52.39 33.68 15.77
C ARG A 51 -53.58 32.90 15.24
N HIS A 52 -53.36 31.66 14.81
CA HIS A 52 -54.37 30.74 14.31
C HIS A 52 -55.00 29.83 15.39
N ASN A 53 -55.02 30.25 16.65
CA ASN A 53 -55.75 29.63 17.77
C ASN A 53 -55.25 28.24 18.23
N ALA A 54 -54.06 27.79 17.81
CA ALA A 54 -53.49 26.56 18.33
C ALA A 54 -53.07 26.68 19.82
N LYS A 55 -53.15 25.58 20.56
CA LYS A 55 -52.48 25.44 21.86
C LYS A 55 -51.03 25.05 21.62
N VAL A 56 -50.11 25.99 21.82
CA VAL A 56 -48.70 25.84 21.43
C VAL A 56 -47.80 25.59 22.64
N TYR A 57 -47.07 24.48 22.60
CA TYR A 57 -45.94 24.21 23.48
C TYR A 57 -44.63 24.61 22.82
N ILE A 58 -43.82 25.39 23.51
CA ILE A 58 -42.47 25.78 23.11
C ILE A 58 -41.49 24.97 23.94
N ALA A 59 -40.77 24.05 23.29
CA ALA A 59 -39.78 23.23 23.96
C ALA A 59 -38.37 23.79 23.77
N CYS A 60 -37.65 24.09 24.85
CA CYS A 60 -36.28 24.60 24.76
C CYS A 60 -35.44 24.32 26.02
N ARG A 61 -34.12 24.31 25.85
CA ARG A 61 -33.16 24.00 26.92
C ARG A 61 -32.99 25.11 27.96
N SER A 62 -33.20 26.36 27.56
CA SER A 62 -32.92 27.54 28.40
C SER A 62 -34.23 28.15 28.84
N ILE A 63 -34.63 27.85 30.07
CA ILE A 63 -35.87 28.35 30.69
C ILE A 63 -35.97 29.89 30.57
N PRO A 64 -34.94 30.69 30.92
CA PRO A 64 -35.06 32.14 30.83
C PRO A 64 -35.29 32.66 29.41
N LYS A 65 -34.69 32.02 28.40
CA LYS A 65 -34.92 32.38 26.99
C LYS A 65 -36.30 31.95 26.50
N GLY A 66 -36.81 30.84 27.02
CA GLY A 66 -38.16 30.37 26.75
C GLY A 66 -39.22 31.32 27.31
N GLU A 67 -39.08 31.73 28.58
CA GLU A 67 -39.97 32.70 29.23
C GLU A 67 -39.97 34.06 28.51
N ALA A 68 -38.78 34.56 28.14
CA ALA A 68 -38.68 35.80 27.37
C ALA A 68 -39.37 35.71 25.99
N ALA A 69 -39.24 34.58 25.31
CA ALA A 69 -39.93 34.35 24.04
C ALA A 69 -41.45 34.27 24.21
N ILE A 70 -41.94 33.61 25.26
CA ILE A 70 -43.38 33.52 25.56
C ILE A 70 -43.96 34.91 25.83
N ALA A 71 -43.29 35.73 26.65
CA ALA A 71 -43.72 37.11 26.92
C ALA A 71 -43.78 37.97 25.64
N ALA A 72 -42.81 37.81 24.74
CA ALA A 72 -42.80 38.51 23.44
C ALA A 72 -43.96 38.04 22.54
N LEU A 73 -44.22 36.74 22.47
CA LEU A 73 -45.32 36.17 21.70
C LEU A 73 -46.70 36.58 22.25
N GLU A 74 -46.85 36.62 23.57
CA GLU A 74 -48.09 37.08 24.22
C GLU A 74 -48.38 38.53 23.84
N LYS A 75 -47.36 39.41 23.88
CA LYS A 75 -47.50 40.81 23.47
C LYS A 75 -47.90 40.96 22.00
N GLU A 76 -47.40 40.09 21.12
CA GLU A 76 -47.67 40.18 19.66
C GLU A 76 -48.93 39.46 19.19
N THR A 77 -49.40 38.45 19.93
CA THR A 77 -50.50 37.57 19.49
C THR A 77 -51.71 37.61 20.42
N GLY A 78 -51.55 38.17 21.63
CA GLY A 78 -52.56 38.15 22.69
C GLY A 78 -52.79 36.77 23.31
N LYS A 79 -51.93 35.77 23.02
CA LYS A 79 -52.09 34.38 23.48
C LYS A 79 -50.81 33.84 24.08
N LEU A 80 -50.97 33.05 25.14
CA LEU A 80 -49.87 32.48 25.90
C LEU A 80 -49.47 31.09 25.36
N ALA A 81 -48.18 30.92 25.07
CA ALA A 81 -47.58 29.60 24.81
C ALA A 81 -47.15 28.92 26.11
N ILE A 82 -47.06 27.59 26.10
CA ILE A 82 -46.68 26.78 27.26
C ILE A 82 -45.20 26.40 27.14
N LEU A 83 -44.40 26.70 28.16
CA LEU A 83 -43.00 26.30 28.20
C LEU A 83 -42.87 24.81 28.51
N LEU A 84 -42.02 24.11 27.76
CA LEU A 84 -41.59 22.74 28.06
C LEU A 84 -40.05 22.70 28.14
N PRO A 85 -39.45 22.49 29.32
CA PRO A 85 -38.00 22.32 29.42
C PRO A 85 -37.54 21.10 28.63
N LEU A 86 -36.66 21.28 27.66
CA LEU A 86 -36.16 20.19 26.80
C LEU A 86 -34.73 20.47 26.33
N ASP A 87 -33.79 19.64 26.78
CA ASP A 87 -32.46 19.54 26.18
C ASP A 87 -32.32 18.27 25.34
N LEU A 88 -32.19 18.46 24.03
CA LEU A 88 -32.09 17.36 23.06
C LEU A 88 -30.71 16.66 23.06
N SER A 89 -29.71 17.21 23.77
CA SER A 89 -28.42 16.54 23.99
C SER A 89 -28.42 15.61 25.21
N SER A 90 -29.56 15.40 25.88
CA SER A 90 -29.70 14.49 27.03
C SER A 90 -30.95 13.62 26.88
N LEU A 91 -30.77 12.30 26.85
CA LEU A 91 -31.88 11.35 26.76
C LEU A 91 -32.79 11.42 27.99
N ASP A 92 -32.23 11.71 29.17
CA ASP A 92 -33.00 11.88 30.40
C ASP A 92 -33.88 13.14 30.35
N SER A 93 -33.34 14.27 29.86
CA SER A 93 -34.14 15.48 29.66
C SER A 93 -35.28 15.25 28.67
N ILE A 94 -35.02 14.52 27.56
CA ILE A 94 -36.05 14.16 26.58
C ILE A 94 -37.15 13.30 27.22
N LYS A 95 -36.78 12.32 28.04
CA LYS A 95 -37.74 11.46 28.72
C LYS A 95 -38.60 12.24 29.72
N GLN A 96 -37.99 13.15 30.47
CA GLN A 96 -38.70 14.01 31.43
C GLN A 96 -39.69 14.93 30.71
N ALA A 97 -39.26 15.60 29.64
CA ALA A 97 -40.12 16.48 28.84
C ALA A 97 -41.31 15.74 28.22
N ALA A 98 -41.09 14.54 27.66
CA ALA A 98 -42.16 13.73 27.10
C ALA A 98 -43.14 13.26 28.19
N THR A 99 -42.64 12.91 29.38
CA THR A 99 -43.48 12.52 30.52
C THR A 99 -44.33 13.70 30.98
N GLU A 100 -43.73 14.88 31.14
CA GLU A 100 -44.44 16.10 31.52
C GLU A 100 -45.51 16.47 30.48
N PHE A 101 -45.20 16.37 29.19
CA PHE A 101 -46.17 16.61 28.14
C PHE A 101 -47.34 15.61 28.22
N ASN A 102 -47.06 14.31 28.30
CA ASN A 102 -48.10 13.27 28.36
C ASN A 102 -48.93 13.29 29.64
N GLN A 103 -48.44 13.89 30.73
CA GLN A 103 -49.22 14.15 31.94
C GLN A 103 -50.20 15.30 31.77
N LYS A 104 -49.86 16.30 30.94
CA LYS A 104 -50.65 17.51 30.72
C LYS A 104 -51.62 17.37 29.52
N GLU A 105 -51.25 16.56 28.54
CA GLU A 105 -51.97 16.41 27.27
C GLU A 105 -52.16 14.94 26.90
N ALA A 106 -53.39 14.57 26.57
CA ALA A 106 -53.71 13.23 26.07
C ALA A 106 -53.50 13.09 24.55
N VAL A 107 -53.40 14.22 23.83
CA VAL A 107 -53.33 14.26 22.37
C VAL A 107 -52.27 15.25 21.89
N LEU A 108 -51.61 14.91 20.79
CA LEU A 108 -50.69 15.80 20.07
C LEU A 108 -51.04 15.75 18.58
N HIS A 109 -51.32 16.91 17.99
CA HIS A 109 -51.78 16.97 16.59
C HIS A 109 -50.63 17.27 15.64
N VAL A 110 -49.68 18.10 16.06
CA VAL A 110 -48.53 18.49 15.23
C VAL A 110 -47.27 18.56 16.08
N LEU A 111 -46.23 17.83 15.66
CA LEU A 111 -44.89 17.87 16.24
C LEU A 111 -43.91 18.49 15.25
N PHE A 112 -43.35 19.63 15.60
CA PHE A 112 -42.27 20.28 14.87
C PHE A 112 -40.93 19.96 15.51
N ASN A 113 -40.22 18.99 14.92
CA ASN A 113 -38.84 18.65 15.25
C ASN A 113 -37.90 19.66 14.56
N ASN A 114 -37.88 20.88 15.11
CA ASN A 114 -37.29 22.06 14.50
C ASN A 114 -35.95 22.48 15.11
N ALA A 115 -35.70 22.20 16.40
CA ALA A 115 -34.44 22.53 17.04
C ALA A 115 -33.25 21.89 16.32
N GLY A 116 -32.11 22.58 16.30
CA GLY A 116 -30.90 21.99 15.75
C GLY A 116 -29.65 22.84 15.98
N VAL A 117 -28.50 22.20 15.78
CA VAL A 117 -27.17 22.79 15.83
C VAL A 117 -26.43 22.53 14.52
N MET A 118 -25.54 23.45 14.14
CA MET A 118 -24.77 23.42 12.91
C MET A 118 -23.34 23.93 13.17
N ALA A 119 -22.38 23.36 12.44
CA ALA A 119 -20.96 23.68 12.53
C ALA A 119 -20.42 23.65 13.98
N SER A 120 -20.91 22.71 14.79
CA SER A 120 -20.42 22.52 16.15
C SER A 120 -18.97 22.00 16.11
N PRO A 121 -18.08 22.46 17.01
CA PRO A 121 -16.72 21.93 17.11
C PRO A 121 -16.72 20.41 17.27
N ASN A 122 -15.84 19.71 16.55
CA ASN A 122 -15.78 18.24 16.54
C ASN A 122 -15.59 17.64 17.95
N ALA A 123 -14.95 18.35 18.88
CA ALA A 123 -14.77 17.89 20.25
C ALA A 123 -16.08 17.81 21.06
N MET A 124 -17.19 18.41 20.60
CA MET A 124 -18.44 18.39 21.34
C MET A 124 -19.24 17.11 21.07
N LEU A 125 -19.69 16.48 22.17
CA LEU A 125 -20.52 15.28 22.18
C LEU A 125 -21.79 15.53 23.02
N THR A 126 -22.82 14.70 22.84
CA THR A 126 -23.96 14.65 23.77
C THR A 126 -23.55 14.02 25.11
N HIS A 127 -24.43 14.10 26.12
CA HIS A 127 -24.18 13.50 27.42
C HIS A 127 -23.91 11.98 27.33
N GLU A 128 -24.51 11.29 26.36
CA GLU A 128 -24.36 9.86 26.11
C GLU A 128 -23.21 9.51 25.12
N GLY A 129 -22.39 10.50 24.74
CA GLY A 129 -21.20 10.34 23.91
C GLY A 129 -21.46 10.23 22.41
N TYR A 130 -22.61 10.72 21.92
CA TYR A 130 -22.89 10.81 20.49
C TYR A 130 -22.33 12.11 19.90
N ASP A 131 -22.06 12.11 18.58
CA ASP A 131 -21.82 13.36 17.85
C ASP A 131 -22.92 14.39 18.16
N LEU A 132 -22.54 15.63 18.51
CA LEU A 132 -23.50 16.63 18.97
C LEU A 132 -24.56 16.97 17.90
N GLN A 133 -24.17 17.06 16.62
CA GLN A 133 -25.09 17.43 15.55
C GLN A 133 -26.05 16.30 15.23
N PHE A 134 -25.57 15.06 15.14
CA PHE A 134 -26.43 13.89 14.96
C PHE A 134 -27.33 13.66 16.19
N GLY A 135 -26.76 13.78 17.38
CA GLY A 135 -27.44 13.62 18.66
C GLY A 135 -28.62 14.58 18.82
N VAL A 136 -28.40 15.88 18.64
CA VAL A 136 -29.45 16.89 18.78
C VAL A 136 -30.41 16.90 17.58
N ASN A 137 -29.90 16.90 16.34
CA ASN A 137 -30.75 17.09 15.17
C ASN A 137 -31.60 15.87 14.83
N VAL A 138 -31.15 14.66 15.21
CA VAL A 138 -31.76 13.38 14.78
C VAL A 138 -32.15 12.54 15.99
N LEU A 139 -31.18 12.08 16.79
CA LEU A 139 -31.41 11.07 17.83
C LEU A 139 -32.38 11.57 18.91
N GLY A 140 -32.19 12.80 19.38
CA GLY A 140 -33.03 13.41 20.40
C GLY A 140 -34.47 13.58 19.93
N HIS A 141 -34.67 14.06 18.70
CA HIS A 141 -35.99 14.20 18.09
C HIS A 141 -36.66 12.85 17.80
N PHE A 142 -35.89 11.86 17.35
CA PHE A 142 -36.37 10.49 17.17
C PHE A 142 -36.89 9.93 18.49
N TYR A 143 -36.11 10.08 19.57
CA TYR A 143 -36.50 9.57 20.88
C TYR A 143 -37.72 10.31 21.45
N LEU A 144 -37.75 11.63 21.35
CA LEU A 144 -38.92 12.45 21.71
C LEU A 144 -40.18 12.00 20.96
N THR A 145 -40.07 11.85 19.63
CA THR A 145 -41.17 11.41 18.77
C THR A 145 -41.67 10.03 19.17
N LYS A 146 -40.76 9.09 19.48
CA LYS A 146 -41.12 7.75 19.93
C LYS A 146 -41.90 7.76 21.25
N LEU A 147 -41.51 8.61 22.20
CA LEU A 147 -42.18 8.75 23.50
C LEU A 147 -43.54 9.46 23.40
N LEU A 148 -43.71 10.35 22.41
CA LEU A 148 -44.95 11.07 22.14
C LEU A 148 -45.87 10.35 21.14
N LEU A 149 -45.42 9.21 20.58
CA LEU A 149 -46.16 8.47 19.56
C LEU A 149 -47.58 8.08 20.00
N PRO A 150 -47.83 7.62 21.25
CA PRO A 150 -49.20 7.34 21.70
C PRO A 150 -50.12 8.57 21.61
N SER A 151 -49.62 9.74 22.03
CA SER A 151 -50.36 11.01 21.99
C SER A 151 -50.56 11.52 20.57
N LEU A 152 -49.59 11.26 19.66
CA LEU A 152 -49.72 11.54 18.23
C LEU A 152 -50.80 10.67 17.58
N VAL A 153 -50.83 9.36 17.87
CA VAL A 153 -51.87 8.45 17.36
C VAL A 153 -53.24 8.83 17.93
N ALA A 154 -53.31 9.21 19.21
CA ALA A 154 -54.53 9.73 19.81
C ALA A 154 -54.99 11.03 19.13
N GLY A 155 -54.05 11.93 18.83
CA GLY A 155 -54.30 13.18 18.10
C GLY A 155 -54.78 12.95 16.66
N ALA A 156 -54.27 11.93 15.98
CA ALA A 156 -54.76 11.51 14.67
C ALA A 156 -56.19 10.99 14.75
N LYS A 157 -56.57 10.29 15.83
CA LYS A 157 -57.95 9.82 16.01
C LYS A 157 -58.92 10.95 16.37
N SER A 158 -58.48 11.93 17.15
CA SER A 158 -59.33 13.05 17.59
C SER A 158 -59.46 14.17 16.56
N SER A 159 -58.61 14.20 15.54
CA SER A 159 -58.62 15.25 14.54
C SER A 159 -59.71 15.08 13.48
N THR A 160 -60.19 16.20 12.96
CA THR A 160 -61.21 16.24 11.88
C THR A 160 -60.72 15.66 10.56
N ASP A 161 -59.41 15.67 10.32
CA ASP A 161 -58.75 15.14 9.14
C ASP A 161 -58.13 13.75 9.35
N HIS A 162 -58.37 13.15 10.52
CA HIS A 162 -57.83 11.84 10.95
C HIS A 162 -56.31 11.70 10.85
N VAL A 163 -55.59 12.82 10.94
CA VAL A 163 -54.15 12.88 10.78
C VAL A 163 -53.49 13.64 11.93
N ALA A 164 -52.33 13.13 12.38
CA ALA A 164 -51.34 13.87 13.15
C ALA A 164 -50.05 14.01 12.33
N ARG A 165 -49.38 15.17 12.46
CA ARG A 165 -48.25 15.54 11.60
C ARG A 165 -46.94 15.61 12.36
N ILE A 166 -45.88 15.04 11.80
CA ILE A 166 -44.50 15.14 12.29
C ILE A 166 -43.66 15.83 11.21
N VAL A 167 -43.17 17.02 11.54
CA VAL A 167 -42.36 17.83 10.62
C VAL A 167 -40.92 17.83 11.11
N ASN A 168 -40.02 17.17 10.36
CA ASN A 168 -38.60 17.09 10.68
C ASN A 168 -37.81 18.11 9.88
N THR A 169 -37.12 19.02 10.56
CA THR A 169 -36.33 20.07 9.88
C THR A 169 -35.02 19.49 9.33
N SER A 170 -34.98 19.30 8.02
CA SER A 170 -33.80 18.93 7.23
C SER A 170 -33.09 20.20 6.70
N SER A 171 -32.35 20.10 5.59
CA SER A 171 -31.63 21.18 4.91
C SER A 171 -31.31 20.75 3.48
N GLN A 172 -30.98 21.70 2.59
CA GLN A 172 -30.34 21.37 1.32
C GLN A 172 -29.04 20.57 1.50
N SER A 173 -28.33 20.76 2.62
CA SER A 173 -27.08 20.04 2.94
C SER A 173 -27.24 18.52 2.94
N HIS A 174 -28.47 18.00 3.08
CA HIS A 174 -28.73 16.56 3.00
C HIS A 174 -28.30 15.93 1.66
N ILE A 175 -28.24 16.72 0.57
CA ILE A 175 -27.81 16.25 -0.75
C ILE A 175 -26.33 15.86 -0.76
N LEU A 176 -25.52 16.44 0.12
CA LEU A 176 -24.10 16.15 0.26
C LEU A 176 -23.82 15.12 1.36
N GLY A 177 -24.86 14.68 2.07
CA GLY A 177 -24.73 13.76 3.21
C GLY A 177 -24.88 12.30 2.81
N ASN A 178 -24.30 11.42 3.63
CA ASN A 178 -24.62 10.00 3.72
C ASN A 178 -24.50 9.58 5.19
N ILE A 179 -25.05 8.42 5.59
CA ILE A 179 -24.95 7.94 6.97
C ILE A 179 -23.73 7.03 7.10
N ASN A 180 -22.73 7.46 7.85
CA ASN A 180 -21.68 6.58 8.36
C ASN A 180 -21.96 6.21 9.82
N PHE A 181 -22.31 4.95 10.08
CA PHE A 181 -22.64 4.49 11.43
C PHE A 181 -21.45 4.52 12.40
N ALA A 182 -20.21 4.44 11.88
CA ALA A 182 -19.00 4.47 12.68
C ALA A 182 -18.68 5.88 13.25
N THR A 183 -19.40 6.91 12.80
CA THR A 183 -19.17 8.31 13.18
C THR A 183 -20.24 8.87 14.11
N LEU A 184 -21.23 8.04 14.50
CA LEU A 184 -22.32 8.45 15.38
C LEU A 184 -21.87 8.66 16.83
N LYS A 185 -20.86 7.92 17.28
CA LYS A 185 -20.17 8.10 18.56
C LYS A 185 -18.75 8.56 18.33
N ASP A 186 -18.09 8.96 19.41
CA ASP A 186 -16.69 9.35 19.35
C ASP A 186 -15.81 8.24 18.77
N SER A 187 -15.07 8.56 17.71
CA SER A 187 -14.19 7.63 17.00
C SER A 187 -13.14 8.40 16.19
N PRO A 188 -11.98 7.80 15.88
CA PRO A 188 -10.96 8.44 15.05
C PRO A 188 -11.50 8.90 13.68
N ILE A 189 -12.40 8.10 13.08
CA ILE A 189 -13.04 8.39 11.80
C ILE A 189 -13.93 9.64 11.91
N ARG A 190 -14.68 9.77 13.01
CA ARG A 190 -15.52 10.95 13.28
C ARG A 190 -14.65 12.21 13.42
N SER A 191 -13.57 12.13 14.19
CA SER A 191 -12.69 13.28 14.48
C SER A 191 -12.10 13.90 13.21
N ASN A 192 -11.90 13.09 12.17
CA ASN A 192 -11.38 13.50 10.87
C ASN A 192 -12.44 14.04 9.90
N MET A 193 -13.74 13.97 10.24
CA MET A 193 -14.80 14.55 9.40
C MET A 193 -14.95 16.06 9.65
N SER A 194 -15.29 16.83 8.62
CA SER A 194 -15.56 18.25 8.81
C SER A 194 -16.89 18.48 9.55
N PRO A 195 -17.04 19.58 10.31
CA PRO A 195 -18.32 19.95 10.93
C PRO A 195 -19.48 20.09 9.91
N ASP A 196 -19.15 20.51 8.69
CA ASP A 196 -20.12 20.66 7.59
C ASP A 196 -20.59 19.27 7.09
N ASP A 197 -19.70 18.26 7.03
CA ASP A 197 -20.06 16.88 6.66
C ASP A 197 -20.92 16.19 7.73
N LEU A 198 -20.56 16.35 9.01
CA LEU A 198 -21.35 15.84 10.13
C LEU A 198 -22.76 16.46 10.15
N TYR A 199 -22.86 17.73 9.77
CA TYR A 199 -24.15 18.42 9.64
C TYR A 199 -24.95 17.87 8.46
N ALA A 200 -24.33 17.73 7.29
CA ALA A 200 -24.94 17.13 6.10
C ALA A 200 -25.48 15.71 6.37
N GLN A 201 -24.71 14.87 7.09
CA GLN A 201 -25.11 13.56 7.57
C GLN A 201 -26.36 13.63 8.46
N SER A 202 -26.41 14.56 9.44
CA SER A 202 -27.58 14.73 10.30
C SER A 202 -28.84 15.12 9.51
N LYS A 203 -28.69 15.95 8.47
CA LYS A 203 -29.81 16.40 7.64
C LYS A 203 -30.27 15.33 6.63
N PHE A 204 -29.36 14.48 6.16
CA PHE A 204 -29.68 13.26 5.45
C PHE A 204 -30.52 12.32 6.32
N ALA A 205 -30.11 12.09 7.57
CA ALA A 205 -30.82 11.21 8.49
C ALA A 205 -32.25 11.70 8.82
N ASN A 206 -32.50 13.01 8.88
CA ASN A 206 -33.86 13.55 9.06
C ASN A 206 -34.81 13.22 7.87
N VAL A 207 -34.28 13.11 6.65
CA VAL A 207 -35.08 12.67 5.49
C VAL A 207 -35.41 11.18 5.63
N VAL A 208 -34.42 10.35 5.96
CA VAL A 208 -34.62 8.91 6.21
C VAL A 208 -35.62 8.69 7.35
N PHE A 209 -35.51 9.46 8.44
CA PHE A 209 -36.43 9.41 9.57
C PHE A 209 -37.88 9.68 9.16
N SER A 210 -38.10 10.71 8.34
CA SER A 210 -39.45 11.06 7.88
C SER A 210 -40.04 9.98 6.98
N LEU A 211 -39.23 9.43 6.07
CA LEU A 211 -39.62 8.32 5.19
C LEU A 211 -39.99 7.06 6.00
N GLU A 212 -39.19 6.69 7.00
CA GLU A 212 -39.43 5.51 7.81
C GLU A 212 -40.63 5.68 8.75
N CYS A 213 -40.83 6.86 9.34
CA CYS A 213 -42.03 7.17 10.11
C CYS A 213 -43.29 7.10 9.24
N ALA A 214 -43.24 7.65 8.02
CA ALA A 214 -44.34 7.59 7.07
C ALA A 214 -44.72 6.16 6.71
N LYS A 215 -43.73 5.29 6.45
CA LYS A 215 -43.96 3.88 6.15
C LYS A 215 -44.54 3.11 7.33
N ARG A 216 -43.99 3.31 8.54
CA ARG A 216 -44.30 2.49 9.72
C ARG A 216 -45.61 2.91 10.41
N TYR A 217 -45.85 4.21 10.53
CA TYR A 217 -46.96 4.77 11.30
C TYR A 217 -48.00 5.47 10.41
N GLY A 218 -47.81 5.48 9.09
CA GLY A 218 -48.82 5.93 8.13
C GLY A 218 -50.19 5.25 8.33
N PRO A 219 -50.26 3.91 8.54
CA PRO A 219 -51.52 3.24 8.84
C PRO A 219 -52.22 3.72 10.12
N ASP A 220 -51.48 4.29 11.08
CA ASP A 220 -52.01 4.84 12.33
C ASP A 220 -52.46 6.31 12.21
N GLY A 221 -52.48 6.86 10.98
CA GLY A 221 -52.85 8.26 10.71
C GLY A 221 -51.70 9.26 10.90
N ILE A 222 -50.45 8.79 10.95
CA ILE A 222 -49.30 9.68 11.10
C ILE A 222 -48.74 10.09 9.74
N VAL A 223 -48.70 11.41 9.49
CA VAL A 223 -48.05 12.00 8.32
C VAL A 223 -46.70 12.58 8.74
N SER A 224 -45.60 12.05 8.19
CA SER A 224 -44.25 12.52 8.49
C SER A 224 -43.56 13.10 7.26
N THR A 225 -43.02 14.31 7.39
CA THR A 225 -42.38 15.06 6.29
C THR A 225 -41.03 15.62 6.71
N ALA A 226 -40.07 15.62 5.78
CA ALA A 226 -38.80 16.31 5.95
C ALA A 226 -38.82 17.65 5.22
N VAL A 227 -38.41 18.73 5.89
CA VAL A 227 -38.52 20.10 5.35
C VAL A 227 -37.17 20.76 5.24
N HIS A 228 -36.86 21.35 4.08
CA HIS A 228 -35.85 22.40 3.95
C HIS A 228 -36.52 23.76 4.10
N PRO A 229 -36.20 24.55 5.14
CA PRO A 229 -36.84 25.83 5.38
C PRO A 229 -36.36 26.94 4.45
N GLY A 230 -35.27 26.73 3.70
CA GLY A 230 -34.63 27.75 2.86
C GLY A 230 -33.37 28.35 3.46
N MET A 231 -32.62 29.09 2.64
CA MET A 231 -31.39 29.77 3.07
C MET A 231 -31.77 31.04 3.84
N LEU A 232 -31.69 31.01 5.17
CA LEU A 232 -32.26 32.04 6.06
C LEU A 232 -31.24 32.58 7.06
N THR A 233 -31.40 33.85 7.44
CA THR A 233 -30.62 34.50 8.49
C THR A 233 -31.08 34.00 9.87
N THR A 234 -30.45 32.95 10.40
CA THR A 234 -30.79 32.38 11.72
C THR A 234 -29.58 32.29 12.65
N ASP A 235 -29.83 32.25 13.97
CA ASP A 235 -28.80 32.10 15.01
C ASP A 235 -28.12 30.71 15.06
N ILE A 236 -28.37 29.86 14.06
CA ILE A 236 -27.82 28.49 13.98
C ILE A 236 -26.33 28.50 13.60
N GLY A 237 -25.87 29.55 12.89
CA GLY A 237 -24.48 29.72 12.46
C GLY A 237 -23.56 30.40 13.49
N ARG A 238 -23.87 30.35 14.79
CA ARG A 238 -23.12 31.08 15.84
C ARG A 238 -21.65 30.66 15.98
N HIS A 239 -21.28 29.49 15.47
CA HIS A 239 -19.92 28.96 15.47
C HIS A 239 -19.19 29.14 14.12
N LEU A 240 -19.82 29.79 13.12
CA LEU A 240 -19.17 30.10 11.85
C LEU A 240 -18.17 31.26 11.98
N HIS A 241 -17.08 31.20 11.22
CA HIS A 241 -16.11 32.30 11.12
C HIS A 241 -16.80 33.63 10.70
N PRO A 242 -16.49 34.78 11.32
CA PRO A 242 -17.25 36.04 11.16
C PRO A 242 -17.43 36.52 9.70
N LEU A 243 -16.43 36.34 8.84
CA LEU A 243 -16.51 36.66 7.41
C LEU A 243 -17.47 35.73 6.64
N LYS A 244 -17.43 34.42 6.92
CA LYS A 244 -18.35 33.42 6.33
C LYS A 244 -19.79 33.70 6.75
N ARG A 245 -20.00 34.11 8.02
CA ARG A 245 -21.29 34.55 8.55
C ARG A 245 -21.83 35.80 7.82
N ARG A 246 -21.02 36.84 7.62
CA ARG A 246 -21.44 38.05 6.88
C ARG A 246 -21.78 37.78 5.41
N PHE A 247 -21.01 36.93 4.75
CA PHE A 247 -21.26 36.56 3.34
C PHE A 247 -22.56 35.76 3.17
N ILE A 248 -22.78 34.74 4.01
CA ILE A 248 -24.02 33.93 3.99
C ILE A 248 -25.24 34.80 4.31
N HIS A 249 -25.15 35.69 5.31
CA HIS A 249 -26.26 36.58 5.67
C HIS A 249 -26.74 37.49 4.52
N SER A 250 -25.86 37.86 3.59
CA SER A 250 -26.20 38.70 2.43
C SER A 250 -26.96 37.96 1.33
N LEU A 251 -26.97 36.63 1.35
CA LEU A 251 -27.61 35.76 0.36
C LEU A 251 -28.88 35.07 0.91
N CYS A 252 -29.24 35.33 2.16
CA CYS A 252 -30.33 34.67 2.88
C CYS A 252 -31.64 35.48 2.83
N HIS A 253 -32.77 34.77 2.76
CA HIS A 253 -34.11 35.35 2.92
C HIS A 253 -34.44 35.64 4.40
N SER A 254 -35.48 36.44 4.65
CA SER A 254 -35.90 36.83 6.00
C SER A 254 -36.53 35.65 6.77
N PRO A 255 -36.35 35.57 8.11
CA PRO A 255 -36.87 34.47 8.94
C PRO A 255 -38.38 34.16 8.80
N PRO A 256 -39.29 35.14 8.62
CA PRO A 256 -40.72 34.86 8.44
C PRO A 256 -41.03 33.96 7.24
N MET A 257 -40.26 34.07 6.15
CA MET A 257 -40.43 33.19 4.99
C MET A 257 -40.02 31.75 5.31
N GLY A 258 -39.06 31.57 6.22
CA GLY A 258 -38.56 30.25 6.62
C GLY A 258 -39.57 29.35 7.33
N ALA A 259 -40.56 29.94 7.99
CA ALA A 259 -41.62 29.20 8.65
C ALA A 259 -42.65 28.64 7.64
N VAL A 260 -42.75 29.20 6.43
CA VAL A 260 -43.81 28.90 5.45
C VAL A 260 -43.84 27.42 5.08
N THR A 261 -42.72 26.82 4.69
CA THR A 261 -42.72 25.41 4.25
C THR A 261 -43.03 24.45 5.39
N GLN A 262 -42.56 24.71 6.61
CA GLN A 262 -42.89 23.85 7.75
C GLN A 262 -44.33 24.06 8.23
N LEU A 263 -44.82 25.30 8.27
CA LEU A 263 -46.23 25.58 8.57
C LEU A 263 -47.15 24.90 7.54
N TRP A 264 -46.83 24.95 6.25
CA TRP A 264 -47.57 24.24 5.21
C TRP A 264 -47.59 22.74 5.50
N ALA A 265 -46.42 22.14 5.73
CA ALA A 265 -46.29 20.71 6.06
C ALA A 265 -47.08 20.31 7.31
N GLY A 266 -47.11 21.18 8.33
CA GLY A 266 -47.71 20.91 9.63
C GLY A 266 -49.18 21.31 9.76
N THR A 267 -49.74 22.10 8.85
CA THR A 267 -51.09 22.70 9.04
C THR A 267 -51.99 22.63 7.81
N ALA A 268 -51.43 22.54 6.60
CA ALA A 268 -52.25 22.55 5.39
C ALA A 268 -53.00 21.20 5.23
N PRO A 269 -54.30 21.21 4.89
CA PRO A 269 -55.04 19.98 4.61
C PRO A 269 -54.42 19.18 3.46
N GLU A 270 -54.02 19.85 2.37
CA GLU A 270 -53.44 19.19 1.19
C GLU A 270 -52.06 18.57 1.48
N ALA A 271 -51.34 19.06 2.48
CA ALA A 271 -50.05 18.51 2.89
C ALA A 271 -50.17 17.12 3.53
N ALA A 272 -51.38 16.67 3.91
CA ALA A 272 -51.60 15.28 4.36
C ALA A 272 -51.22 14.26 3.27
N SER A 273 -51.35 14.62 1.99
CA SER A 273 -50.92 13.79 0.85
C SER A 273 -49.40 13.67 0.70
N ALA A 274 -48.63 14.51 1.41
CA ALA A 274 -47.18 14.57 1.32
C ALA A 274 -46.47 13.60 2.29
N ASN A 275 -47.15 12.56 2.78
CA ASN A 275 -46.55 11.61 3.71
C ASN A 275 -45.27 10.97 3.13
N GLY A 276 -44.17 11.03 3.89
CA GLY A 276 -42.85 10.56 3.51
C GLY A 276 -42.14 11.43 2.46
N LYS A 277 -42.69 12.59 2.09
CA LYS A 277 -42.07 13.46 1.08
C LYS A 277 -41.06 14.43 1.71
N TYR A 278 -40.12 14.86 0.86
CA TYR A 278 -39.19 15.94 1.16
C TYR A 278 -39.73 17.24 0.56
N LEU A 279 -39.75 18.30 1.36
CA LEU A 279 -40.39 19.57 1.03
C LEU A 279 -39.36 20.69 0.94
N ILE A 280 -39.51 21.56 -0.06
CA ILE A 280 -38.58 22.63 -0.39
C ILE A 280 -39.28 24.01 -0.40
N PRO A 281 -38.52 25.11 -0.27
CA PRO A 281 -39.06 26.46 -0.31
C PRO A 281 -39.75 26.80 -1.65
N TRP A 282 -40.89 27.50 -1.67
CA TRP A 282 -41.82 27.74 -0.57
C TRP A 282 -43.01 26.81 -0.71
N ALA A 283 -43.27 25.96 0.29
CA ALA A 283 -44.42 25.05 0.30
C ALA A 283 -44.54 24.16 -0.95
N ARG A 284 -43.42 23.58 -1.42
CA ARG A 284 -43.38 22.69 -2.60
C ARG A 284 -42.83 21.31 -2.25
N ILE A 285 -43.25 20.29 -2.98
CA ILE A 285 -42.65 18.97 -2.92
C ILE A 285 -41.34 18.99 -3.74
N GLY A 286 -40.24 18.59 -3.10
CA GLY A 286 -38.94 18.43 -3.74
C GLY A 286 -38.55 16.96 -3.92
N SER A 287 -37.40 16.74 -4.54
CA SER A 287 -36.79 15.40 -4.65
C SER A 287 -35.63 15.29 -3.66
N PRO A 288 -35.64 14.28 -2.75
CA PRO A 288 -34.54 14.07 -1.84
C PRO A 288 -33.35 13.40 -2.53
N HIS A 289 -32.20 13.38 -1.85
CA HIS A 289 -31.05 12.58 -2.29
C HIS A 289 -31.44 11.10 -2.50
N ARG A 290 -31.06 10.50 -3.64
CA ARG A 290 -31.47 9.12 -4.00
C ARG A 290 -31.13 8.08 -2.93
N GLY A 291 -29.98 8.22 -2.28
CA GLY A 291 -29.56 7.33 -1.19
C GLY A 291 -30.49 7.34 0.03
N THR A 292 -31.32 8.36 0.23
CA THR A 292 -32.32 8.36 1.33
C THR A 292 -33.49 7.42 1.06
N LEU A 293 -33.68 7.01 -0.20
CA LEU A 293 -34.73 6.08 -0.63
C LEU A 293 -34.28 4.61 -0.54
N ASP A 294 -33.01 4.37 -0.19
CA ASP A 294 -32.45 3.02 -0.08
C ASP A 294 -33.12 2.25 1.07
N PRO A 295 -33.80 1.12 0.78
CA PRO A 295 -34.47 0.32 1.80
C PRO A 295 -33.49 -0.28 2.82
N GLU A 296 -32.23 -0.53 2.45
CA GLU A 296 -31.23 -1.03 3.39
C GLU A 296 -30.87 0.03 4.43
N ILE A 297 -30.66 1.29 4.03
CA ILE A 297 -30.39 2.39 4.97
C ILE A 297 -31.59 2.64 5.90
N GLY A 298 -32.82 2.53 5.39
CA GLY A 298 -34.06 2.73 6.16
C GLY A 298 -34.40 1.61 7.17
N VAL A 299 -34.20 0.33 6.79
CA VAL A 299 -34.54 -0.82 7.64
C VAL A 299 -33.38 -1.19 8.58
N VAL A 300 -32.14 -1.18 8.08
CA VAL A 300 -30.94 -1.61 8.79
C VAL A 300 -30.45 -0.50 9.73
N GLY A 301 -30.49 0.78 9.33
CA GLY A 301 -29.91 1.87 10.13
C GLY A 301 -30.62 2.19 11.45
N MET A 302 -31.96 2.19 11.46
CA MET A 302 -32.74 2.50 12.67
C MET A 302 -33.05 1.27 13.53
N ALA A 303 -33.28 0.10 12.90
CA ALA A 303 -33.53 -1.12 13.65
C ALA A 303 -32.24 -1.61 14.31
N ILE A 304 -31.07 -1.52 13.66
CA ILE A 304 -29.81 -1.94 14.26
C ILE A 304 -29.37 -0.98 15.36
N SER A 305 -29.53 0.34 15.23
CA SER A 305 -29.22 1.26 16.36
C SER A 305 -30.15 1.03 17.57
N ALA A 306 -31.45 0.80 17.33
CA ALA A 306 -32.42 0.55 18.39
C ALA A 306 -32.33 -0.86 19.02
N LEU A 307 -32.03 -1.90 18.24
CA LEU A 307 -31.83 -3.27 18.73
C LEU A 307 -30.45 -3.47 19.37
N LEU A 308 -29.41 -2.80 18.85
CA LEU A 308 -28.09 -2.79 19.49
C LEU A 308 -28.23 -2.17 20.89
N HIS A 309 -28.87 -1.01 21.02
CA HIS A 309 -29.04 -0.37 22.34
C HIS A 309 -30.00 -1.11 23.29
N TYR A 310 -31.06 -1.75 22.80
CA TYR A 310 -31.99 -2.50 23.64
C TYR A 310 -31.35 -3.77 24.24
N ASN A 311 -30.39 -4.39 23.53
CA ASN A 311 -29.73 -5.61 23.99
C ASN A 311 -28.40 -5.38 24.73
N THR A 312 -27.71 -4.23 24.55
CA THR A 312 -26.58 -3.85 25.42
C THR A 312 -27.00 -3.70 26.89
N LEU A 313 -28.27 -3.40 27.14
CA LEU A 313 -28.85 -3.34 28.50
C LEU A 313 -29.14 -4.72 29.12
N ARG A 314 -29.05 -5.83 28.36
CA ARG A 314 -29.36 -7.20 28.86
C ARG A 314 -28.21 -8.20 28.82
N GLY A 315 -27.04 -7.85 28.28
CA GLY A 315 -25.80 -8.61 28.47
C GLY A 315 -25.72 -9.97 27.76
N ASP A 316 -26.47 -10.23 26.68
CA ASP A 316 -26.41 -11.51 25.96
C ASP A 316 -25.50 -11.43 24.71
N THR A 317 -24.26 -11.90 24.86
CA THR A 317 -23.16 -11.77 23.87
C THR A 317 -23.18 -12.82 22.76
N ARG A 318 -24.01 -13.86 22.85
CA ARG A 318 -23.95 -15.01 21.92
C ARG A 318 -24.57 -14.74 20.55
N LEU A 319 -25.66 -13.96 20.50
CA LEU A 319 -26.34 -13.64 19.23
C LEU A 319 -25.52 -12.67 18.37
N PHE A 320 -24.76 -11.78 19.01
CA PHE A 320 -23.82 -10.87 18.36
C PHE A 320 -22.72 -11.59 17.58
N LEU A 321 -22.17 -12.67 18.15
CA LEU A 321 -21.15 -13.46 17.50
C LEU A 321 -21.72 -14.18 16.27
N VAL A 322 -22.91 -14.77 16.38
CA VAL A 322 -23.53 -15.53 15.27
C VAL A 322 -23.89 -14.62 14.11
N VAL A 323 -24.57 -13.50 14.35
CA VAL A 323 -24.96 -12.56 13.28
C VAL A 323 -23.74 -11.89 12.67
N GLY A 324 -22.76 -11.49 13.50
CA GLY A 324 -21.48 -10.95 13.03
C GLY A 324 -20.68 -11.95 12.19
N CYS A 325 -20.68 -13.24 12.55
CA CYS A 325 -20.05 -14.28 11.74
C CYS A 325 -20.77 -14.49 10.41
N PHE A 326 -22.11 -14.45 10.36
CA PHE A 326 -22.88 -14.61 9.12
C PHE A 326 -22.72 -13.41 8.16
N THR A 327 -22.70 -12.18 8.68
CA THR A 327 -22.45 -10.99 7.86
C THR A 327 -21.00 -10.94 7.37
N ALA A 328 -20.03 -11.25 8.23
CA ALA A 328 -18.64 -11.40 7.81
C ALA A 328 -18.48 -12.47 6.73
N LEU A 329 -19.13 -13.64 6.90
CA LEU A 329 -19.08 -14.72 5.92
C LEU A 329 -19.71 -14.33 4.58
N SER A 330 -20.84 -13.62 4.58
CA SER A 330 -21.49 -13.17 3.33
C SER A 330 -20.69 -12.09 2.61
N VAL A 331 -20.11 -11.13 3.34
CA VAL A 331 -19.17 -10.15 2.76
C VAL A 331 -17.94 -10.86 2.18
N LEU A 332 -17.34 -11.79 2.92
CA LEU A 332 -16.22 -12.60 2.44
C LEU A 332 -16.59 -13.40 1.18
N LEU A 333 -17.80 -13.96 1.11
CA LEU A 333 -18.28 -14.67 -0.08
C LEU A 333 -18.43 -13.75 -1.30
N VAL A 334 -18.98 -12.54 -1.13
CA VAL A 334 -19.09 -11.56 -2.22
C VAL A 334 -17.72 -11.07 -2.67
N LEU A 335 -16.81 -10.77 -1.73
CA LEU A 335 -15.43 -10.40 -2.05
C LEU A 335 -14.72 -11.54 -2.80
N PHE A 336 -14.91 -12.79 -2.36
CA PHE A 336 -14.35 -13.97 -3.01
C PHE A 336 -14.93 -14.20 -4.40
N GLN A 337 -16.23 -13.96 -4.61
CA GLN A 337 -16.85 -14.02 -5.94
C GLN A 337 -16.32 -12.94 -6.87
N ASN A 338 -16.19 -11.70 -6.40
CA ASN A 338 -15.60 -10.60 -7.18
C ASN A 338 -14.14 -10.89 -7.53
N LEU A 339 -13.35 -11.40 -6.59
CA LEU A 339 -11.97 -11.80 -6.83
C LEU A 339 -11.88 -12.91 -7.89
N LYS A 340 -12.79 -13.90 -7.86
CA LYS A 340 -12.88 -14.95 -8.89
C LYS A 340 -13.20 -14.39 -10.26
N TRP A 341 -14.18 -13.50 -10.39
CA TRP A 341 -14.55 -12.90 -11.68
C TRP A 341 -13.43 -12.03 -12.25
N SER A 342 -12.77 -11.24 -11.41
CA SER A 342 -11.59 -10.46 -11.80
C SER A 342 -10.45 -11.37 -12.26
N ALA A 343 -10.14 -12.42 -11.50
CA ALA A 343 -9.10 -13.39 -11.86
C ALA A 343 -9.44 -14.13 -13.17
N ALA A 344 -10.71 -14.51 -13.38
CA ALA A 344 -11.19 -15.14 -14.60
C ALA A 344 -11.07 -14.20 -15.81
N SER A 345 -11.52 -12.95 -15.68
CA SER A 345 -11.40 -11.92 -16.72
C SER A 345 -9.94 -11.67 -17.12
N MET A 346 -9.05 -11.50 -16.13
CA MET A 346 -7.61 -11.33 -16.36
C MET A 346 -6.99 -12.56 -17.04
N THR A 347 -7.38 -13.76 -16.63
CA THR A 347 -6.90 -15.02 -17.23
C THR A 347 -7.33 -15.13 -18.69
N LEU A 348 -8.61 -14.86 -18.98
CA LEU A 348 -9.14 -14.85 -20.34
C LEU A 348 -8.41 -13.83 -21.21
N TYR A 349 -8.21 -12.61 -20.72
CA TYR A 349 -7.46 -11.58 -21.44
C TYR A 349 -6.01 -12.02 -21.72
N ARG A 350 -5.28 -12.52 -20.72
CA ARG A 350 -3.86 -12.92 -20.83
C ARG A 350 -3.61 -14.07 -21.80
N LEU A 351 -4.62 -14.92 -22.01
CA LEU A 351 -4.61 -16.03 -22.96
C LEU A 351 -5.21 -15.69 -24.33
N SER A 352 -5.97 -14.61 -24.43
CA SER A 352 -6.61 -14.20 -25.67
C SER A 352 -5.63 -13.67 -26.72
N PRO A 353 -5.99 -13.73 -28.02
CA PRO A 353 -5.24 -13.09 -29.09
C PRO A 353 -5.11 -11.56 -28.97
N LEU A 354 -5.89 -10.93 -28.08
CA LEU A 354 -5.81 -9.50 -27.80
C LEU A 354 -4.61 -9.14 -26.93
N HIS A 355 -4.01 -10.12 -26.24
CA HIS A 355 -2.84 -9.87 -25.41
C HIS A 355 -1.62 -9.54 -26.28
N PRO A 356 -0.85 -8.46 -26.00
CA PRO A 356 0.30 -8.05 -26.82
C PRO A 356 1.35 -9.14 -27.00
N LEU A 357 1.52 -10.00 -25.99
CA LEU A 357 2.44 -11.14 -26.01
C LEU A 357 1.83 -12.48 -26.46
N TYR A 358 0.67 -12.48 -27.13
CA TYR A 358 0.01 -13.73 -27.53
C TYR A 358 0.85 -14.61 -28.48
N SER A 359 1.58 -13.97 -29.41
CA SER A 359 2.42 -14.64 -30.42
C SER A 359 3.72 -15.23 -29.86
N PHE A 360 4.12 -14.87 -28.64
CA PHE A 360 5.34 -15.39 -28.02
C PHE A 360 5.08 -16.72 -27.30
N PRO A 361 5.90 -17.75 -27.55
CA PRO A 361 5.70 -19.08 -26.97
C PRO A 361 6.08 -19.10 -25.48
N GLY A 362 5.61 -20.12 -24.77
CA GLY A 362 5.86 -20.30 -23.33
C GLY A 362 4.69 -21.01 -22.63
N PRO A 363 4.90 -21.65 -21.47
CA PRO A 363 3.89 -22.49 -20.86
C PRO A 363 2.71 -21.69 -20.30
N LEU A 364 1.51 -22.28 -20.32
CA LEU A 364 0.25 -21.60 -20.00
C LEU A 364 0.26 -20.94 -18.61
N SER A 365 0.86 -21.61 -17.61
CA SER A 365 0.95 -21.09 -16.24
C SER A 365 1.66 -19.73 -16.15
N TYR A 366 2.70 -19.53 -16.95
CA TYR A 366 3.48 -18.27 -16.96
C TYR A 366 2.74 -17.15 -17.68
N ARG A 367 1.92 -17.48 -18.69
CA ARG A 367 1.07 -16.49 -19.37
C ARG A 367 0.03 -15.89 -18.41
N VAL A 368 -0.46 -16.69 -17.47
CA VAL A 368 -1.53 -16.28 -16.55
C VAL A 368 -1.01 -15.58 -15.32
N SER A 369 0.10 -16.00 -14.72
CA SER A 369 0.57 -15.44 -13.44
C SER A 369 2.09 -15.54 -13.24
N ASN A 370 2.64 -14.57 -12.51
CA ASN A 370 4.03 -14.59 -12.04
C ASN A 370 4.26 -15.52 -10.83
N LEU A 371 3.21 -16.05 -10.20
CA LEU A 371 3.33 -16.90 -9.01
C LEU A 371 4.18 -18.16 -9.27
N ARG A 372 4.09 -18.73 -10.48
CA ARG A 372 4.94 -19.86 -10.85
C ARG A 372 6.42 -19.45 -10.89
N MET A 373 6.73 -18.26 -11.41
CA MET A 373 8.10 -17.75 -11.44
C MET A 373 8.59 -17.41 -10.02
N ALA A 374 7.76 -16.78 -9.20
CA ALA A 374 8.08 -16.50 -7.80
C ALA A 374 8.41 -17.79 -7.02
N HIS A 375 7.62 -18.86 -7.21
CA HIS A 375 7.92 -20.18 -6.64
C HIS A 375 9.25 -20.76 -7.15
N LEU A 376 9.58 -20.59 -8.44
CA LEU A 376 10.87 -21.04 -8.97
C LEU A 376 12.04 -20.26 -8.37
N VAL A 377 11.90 -18.95 -8.15
CA VAL A 377 12.89 -18.15 -7.43
C VAL A 377 13.05 -18.64 -6.00
N MET A 378 11.95 -18.84 -5.26
CA MET A 378 11.98 -19.39 -3.90
C MET A 378 12.65 -20.76 -3.82
N SER A 379 12.43 -21.62 -4.81
CA SER A 379 13.07 -22.94 -4.89
C SER A 379 14.53 -22.89 -5.37
N GLY A 380 14.99 -21.74 -5.88
CA GLY A 380 16.31 -21.54 -6.49
C GLY A 380 16.49 -22.15 -7.88
N SER A 381 15.44 -22.68 -8.50
CA SER A 381 15.50 -23.40 -9.79
C SER A 381 15.18 -22.54 -11.03
N ARG A 382 15.15 -21.21 -10.88
CA ARG A 382 14.85 -20.25 -11.97
C ARG A 382 15.74 -20.45 -13.19
N HIS A 383 17.06 -20.47 -13.00
CA HIS A 383 18.04 -20.46 -14.10
C HIS A 383 18.03 -21.75 -14.93
N THR A 384 18.02 -22.93 -14.28
CA THR A 384 17.88 -24.23 -14.96
C THR A 384 16.53 -24.39 -15.65
N THR A 385 15.45 -23.90 -15.04
CA THR A 385 14.12 -23.94 -15.67
C THR A 385 14.06 -23.06 -16.90
N ILE A 386 14.56 -21.82 -16.84
CA ILE A 386 14.60 -20.91 -17.99
C ILE A 386 15.47 -21.50 -19.12
N GLN A 387 16.61 -22.12 -18.79
CA GLN A 387 17.44 -22.81 -19.78
C GLN A 387 16.66 -23.92 -20.50
N ARG A 388 15.95 -24.78 -19.75
CA ARG A 388 15.08 -25.82 -20.32
C ARG A 388 13.98 -25.22 -21.21
N LEU A 389 13.35 -24.12 -20.79
CA LEU A 389 12.32 -23.46 -21.59
C LEU A 389 12.88 -22.90 -22.91
N HIS A 390 14.10 -22.35 -22.91
CA HIS A 390 14.75 -21.91 -24.16
C HIS A 390 15.13 -23.08 -25.07
N ARG A 391 15.51 -24.24 -24.52
CA ARG A 391 15.69 -25.47 -25.30
C ARG A 391 14.40 -25.95 -25.96
N GLU A 392 13.25 -25.77 -25.30
CA GLU A 392 11.93 -26.21 -25.79
C GLU A 392 11.27 -25.21 -26.76
N TYR A 393 11.29 -23.91 -26.44
CA TYR A 393 10.54 -22.87 -27.15
C TYR A 393 11.41 -21.96 -28.04
N GLY A 394 12.74 -22.09 -27.97
CA GLY A 394 13.69 -21.31 -28.75
C GLY A 394 14.08 -19.97 -28.12
N LYS A 395 14.50 -19.01 -28.96
CA LYS A 395 15.12 -17.74 -28.52
C LYS A 395 14.24 -16.86 -27.64
N PHE A 396 12.94 -16.78 -27.92
CA PHE A 396 12.02 -15.91 -27.21
C PHE A 396 11.04 -16.74 -26.40
N VAL A 397 10.98 -16.52 -25.08
CA VAL A 397 10.09 -17.27 -24.20
C VAL A 397 9.33 -16.34 -23.28
N ARG A 398 8.02 -16.47 -23.24
CA ARG A 398 7.15 -15.80 -22.28
C ARG A 398 7.23 -16.48 -20.93
N ILE A 399 7.82 -15.76 -19.98
CA ILE A 399 8.11 -16.24 -18.61
C ILE A 399 7.25 -15.54 -17.54
N GLY A 400 6.32 -14.70 -17.96
CA GLY A 400 5.31 -14.04 -17.12
C GLY A 400 4.19 -13.45 -17.98
N PRO A 401 3.13 -12.88 -17.38
CA PRO A 401 2.04 -12.28 -18.13
C PRO A 401 2.53 -11.18 -19.06
N ASN A 402 3.44 -10.32 -18.58
CA ASN A 402 4.04 -9.21 -19.33
C ASN A 402 5.57 -9.32 -19.37
N SER A 403 6.13 -10.54 -19.31
CA SER A 403 7.57 -10.75 -19.21
C SER A 403 8.08 -11.74 -20.27
N LEU A 404 9.13 -11.34 -20.99
CA LEU A 404 9.84 -12.15 -21.99
C LEU A 404 11.29 -12.37 -21.58
N SER A 405 11.77 -13.61 -21.71
CA SER A 405 13.18 -13.95 -21.71
C SER A 405 13.66 -14.11 -23.16
N ILE A 406 14.78 -13.50 -23.49
CA ILE A 406 15.33 -13.45 -24.85
C ILE A 406 16.76 -13.98 -24.81
N ASN A 407 16.95 -15.24 -25.20
CA ASN A 407 18.27 -15.85 -25.32
C ASN A 407 18.84 -15.54 -26.72
N SER A 408 19.38 -14.33 -26.88
CA SER A 408 20.00 -13.90 -28.13
C SER A 408 21.05 -12.81 -27.87
N ARG A 409 22.24 -12.99 -28.45
CA ARG A 409 23.35 -12.02 -28.32
C ARG A 409 23.00 -10.62 -28.84
N SER A 410 22.20 -10.55 -29.91
CA SER A 410 21.73 -9.29 -30.50
C SER A 410 20.75 -8.53 -29.60
N ALA A 411 20.17 -9.19 -28.59
CA ALA A 411 19.31 -8.56 -27.60
C ALA A 411 20.11 -7.80 -26.52
N VAL A 412 21.39 -8.13 -26.31
CA VAL A 412 22.22 -7.51 -25.27
C VAL A 412 22.40 -5.99 -25.48
N PRO A 413 22.78 -5.49 -26.67
CA PRO A 413 22.93 -4.04 -26.87
C PRO A 413 21.65 -3.21 -26.67
N PRO A 414 20.48 -3.54 -27.27
CA PRO A 414 19.26 -2.76 -27.07
C PRO A 414 18.72 -2.87 -25.64
N ILE A 415 18.92 -4.00 -24.95
CA ILE A 415 18.42 -4.16 -23.57
C ILE A 415 19.35 -3.48 -22.55
N TYR A 416 20.68 -3.63 -22.67
CA TYR A 416 21.61 -3.24 -21.60
C TYR A 416 22.68 -2.23 -22.02
N ALA A 417 23.31 -2.39 -23.18
CA ALA A 417 24.61 -1.75 -23.44
C ALA A 417 24.53 -0.40 -24.19
N SER A 418 23.54 -0.23 -25.06
CA SER A 418 23.47 0.94 -25.95
C SER A 418 23.14 2.23 -25.19
N ALA A 419 23.46 3.39 -25.79
CA ALA A 419 23.08 4.68 -25.22
C ALA A 419 21.55 4.84 -25.07
N LYS A 420 20.77 4.12 -25.89
CA LYS A 420 19.30 4.04 -25.81
C LYS A 420 18.82 2.73 -25.20
N CYS A 421 19.64 2.10 -24.35
CA CYS A 421 19.24 0.89 -23.64
C CYS A 421 17.98 1.13 -22.83
N LEU A 422 17.25 0.05 -22.58
CA LEU A 422 16.02 0.07 -21.82
C LEU A 422 16.26 0.45 -20.35
N ASP A 423 15.23 1.02 -19.72
CA ASP A 423 15.26 1.41 -18.31
C ASP A 423 14.98 0.21 -17.40
N ARG A 424 15.34 0.33 -16.11
CA ARG A 424 15.06 -0.70 -15.09
C ARG A 424 13.55 -0.90 -14.92
N SER A 425 13.14 -2.16 -14.72
CA SER A 425 11.73 -2.47 -14.40
C SER A 425 11.40 -2.15 -12.94
N ALA A 426 10.13 -2.25 -12.56
CA ALA A 426 9.68 -2.14 -11.17
C ALA A 426 10.27 -3.23 -10.24
N ALA A 427 10.93 -4.26 -10.77
CA ALA A 427 11.60 -5.29 -9.97
C ALA A 427 12.75 -4.75 -9.11
N TYR A 428 13.24 -3.54 -9.41
CA TYR A 428 14.28 -2.86 -8.64
C TYR A 428 13.71 -1.94 -7.55
N ARG A 429 12.39 -1.85 -7.42
CA ARG A 429 11.77 -1.00 -6.40
C ARG A 429 11.79 -1.70 -5.04
N VAL A 430 12.32 -1.03 -4.03
CA VAL A 430 12.23 -1.45 -2.63
C VAL A 430 11.63 -0.28 -1.85
N GLU A 431 10.33 -0.35 -1.55
CA GLU A 431 9.64 0.76 -0.87
C GLU A 431 9.84 0.76 0.65
N THR A 432 10.48 -0.28 1.20
CA THR A 432 10.57 -0.54 2.65
C THR A 432 11.80 0.00 3.34
N VAL A 433 12.78 0.56 2.62
CA VAL A 433 14.06 0.96 3.21
C VAL A 433 14.26 2.47 3.07
N PRO A 434 14.56 3.21 4.16
CA PRO A 434 14.85 4.64 4.10
C PRO A 434 16.09 4.91 3.24
N GLY A 435 15.94 5.76 2.22
CA GLY A 435 17.00 6.08 1.26
C GLY A 435 17.11 5.05 0.12
N ASP A 436 16.88 5.50 -1.12
CA ASP A 436 17.05 4.64 -2.30
C ASP A 436 18.55 4.39 -2.51
N GLY A 437 19.06 3.18 -2.22
CA GLY A 437 20.43 2.81 -2.60
C GLY A 437 20.62 2.86 -4.13
N LEU A 438 21.84 3.11 -4.63
CA LEU A 438 22.18 3.32 -6.05
C LEU A 438 21.61 2.22 -6.96
N PHE A 439 21.60 0.97 -6.49
CA PHE A 439 21.06 -0.16 -7.24
C PHE A 439 19.53 -0.10 -7.44
N PHE A 440 18.80 0.55 -6.53
CA PHE A 440 17.34 0.63 -6.53
C PHE A 440 16.80 1.89 -7.22
N VAL A 441 17.67 2.88 -7.49
CA VAL A 441 17.29 4.09 -8.24
C VAL A 441 16.84 3.72 -9.67
N LEU A 442 15.57 4.00 -9.96
CA LEU A 442 14.93 3.75 -11.27
C LEU A 442 15.18 4.89 -12.26
N ASP A 443 15.15 6.14 -11.78
CA ASP A 443 15.37 7.32 -12.60
C ASP A 443 16.81 7.35 -13.14
N ARG A 444 16.92 7.46 -14.46
CA ARG A 444 18.19 7.27 -15.16
C ARG A 444 19.18 8.39 -14.88
N ASP A 445 18.71 9.63 -14.81
CA ASP A 445 19.56 10.80 -14.59
C ASP A 445 20.08 10.84 -13.15
N THR A 446 19.20 10.56 -12.19
CA THR A 446 19.54 10.42 -10.76
C THR A 446 20.54 9.28 -10.55
N HIS A 447 20.30 8.12 -11.15
CA HIS A 447 21.23 6.99 -11.11
C HIS A 447 22.60 7.38 -11.70
N HIS A 448 22.63 8.03 -12.87
CA HIS A 448 23.88 8.45 -13.52
C HIS A 448 24.68 9.45 -12.67
N ALA A 449 24.01 10.43 -12.07
CA ALA A 449 24.64 11.41 -11.20
C ALA A 449 25.29 10.75 -9.97
N ARG A 450 24.58 9.86 -9.28
CA ARG A 450 25.11 9.12 -8.13
C ARG A 450 26.21 8.13 -8.51
N ARG A 451 26.03 7.38 -9.60
CA ARG A 451 27.04 6.46 -10.11
C ARG A 451 28.35 7.18 -10.42
N SER A 452 28.29 8.38 -10.99
CA SER A 452 29.48 9.18 -11.31
C SER A 452 30.33 9.54 -10.07
N ILE A 453 29.72 9.62 -8.89
CA ILE A 453 30.44 9.84 -7.63
C ILE A 453 31.21 8.57 -7.26
N TRP A 454 30.50 7.45 -7.18
CA TRP A 454 31.08 6.15 -6.85
C TRP A 454 32.13 5.68 -7.85
N ALA A 455 31.99 5.99 -9.14
CA ALA A 455 32.94 5.60 -10.18
C ALA A 455 34.37 6.08 -9.92
N LYS A 456 34.52 7.17 -9.14
CA LYS A 456 35.84 7.67 -8.72
C LYS A 456 36.58 6.65 -7.84
N ALA A 457 35.88 5.93 -6.96
CA ALA A 457 36.48 4.92 -6.06
C ALA A 457 37.04 3.72 -6.81
N PHE A 458 36.55 3.43 -8.03
CA PHE A 458 36.95 2.27 -8.84
C PHE A 458 37.88 2.63 -10.00
N THR A 459 38.51 3.81 -9.96
CA THR A 459 39.56 4.18 -10.94
C THR A 459 40.84 3.40 -10.66
N THR A 460 41.64 3.14 -11.70
CA THR A 460 42.91 2.40 -11.56
C THR A 460 43.81 2.97 -10.46
N ALA A 461 43.94 4.30 -10.38
CA ALA A 461 44.73 4.97 -9.35
C ALA A 461 44.24 4.69 -7.91
N ASN A 462 42.93 4.51 -7.71
CA ASN A 462 42.37 4.17 -6.41
C ASN A 462 42.41 2.67 -6.13
N LEU A 463 42.38 1.81 -7.16
CA LEU A 463 42.57 0.36 -6.97
C LEU A 463 43.95 0.04 -6.42
N ASP A 464 44.99 0.75 -6.87
CA ASP A 464 46.35 0.59 -6.34
C ASP A 464 46.43 0.88 -4.83
N HIS A 465 45.55 1.73 -4.29
CA HIS A 465 45.46 2.00 -2.85
C HIS A 465 44.87 0.82 -2.06
N PHE A 466 43.99 0.03 -2.68
CA PHE A 466 43.40 -1.16 -2.06
C PHE A 466 44.30 -2.38 -2.16
N GLN A 467 45.32 -2.37 -3.02
CA GLN A 467 46.20 -3.52 -3.24
C GLN A 467 46.89 -4.04 -1.95
N PRO A 468 47.47 -3.19 -1.07
CA PRO A 468 48.06 -3.65 0.18
C PRO A 468 47.03 -4.25 1.12
N ILE A 469 45.84 -3.63 1.23
CA ILE A 469 44.73 -4.11 2.07
C ILE A 469 44.25 -5.48 1.60
N LEU A 470 44.03 -5.61 0.29
CA LEU A 470 43.63 -6.87 -0.34
C LEU A 470 44.68 -7.97 -0.11
N SER A 471 45.96 -7.64 -0.28
CA SER A 471 47.06 -8.58 -0.06
C SER A 471 47.11 -9.06 1.39
N GLN A 472 47.01 -8.13 2.35
CA GLN A 472 47.00 -8.45 3.77
C GLN A 472 45.82 -9.35 4.14
N ARG A 473 44.58 -8.97 3.78
CA ARG A 473 43.39 -9.78 4.05
C ARG A 473 43.46 -11.17 3.40
N THR A 474 44.11 -11.29 2.23
CA THR A 474 44.28 -12.59 1.58
C THR A 474 45.30 -13.48 2.30
N VAL A 475 46.33 -12.90 2.94
CA VAL A 475 47.21 -13.67 3.85
C VAL A 475 46.43 -14.12 5.08
N GLU A 476 45.65 -13.24 5.69
CA GLU A 476 44.78 -13.58 6.83
C GLU A 476 43.76 -14.68 6.48
N LEU A 477 43.27 -14.71 5.23
CA LEU A 477 42.44 -15.81 4.73
C LEU A 477 43.19 -17.16 4.73
N ALA A 478 44.44 -17.17 4.27
CA ALA A 478 45.26 -18.38 4.28
C ALA A 478 45.50 -18.88 5.71
N GLU A 479 45.79 -17.98 6.66
CA GLU A 479 45.93 -18.29 8.09
C GLU A 479 44.63 -18.81 8.70
N CYS A 480 43.50 -18.16 8.37
CA CYS A 480 42.17 -18.57 8.79
C CYS A 480 41.86 -20.00 8.33
N MET A 481 42.19 -20.33 7.08
CA MET A 481 42.04 -21.68 6.52
C MET A 481 42.91 -22.71 7.24
N GLN A 482 44.18 -22.39 7.50
CA GLN A 482 45.08 -23.29 8.23
C GLN A 482 44.60 -23.54 9.66
N ARG A 483 44.25 -22.48 10.39
CA ARG A 483 43.74 -22.57 11.76
C ARG A 483 42.47 -23.44 11.84
N ARG A 484 41.48 -23.18 10.97
CA ARG A 484 40.24 -23.97 10.92
C ARG A 484 40.48 -25.42 10.49
N SER A 485 41.45 -25.65 9.61
CA SER A 485 41.88 -27.00 9.21
C SER A 485 42.46 -27.78 10.41
N GLN A 486 43.31 -27.15 11.22
CA GLN A 486 43.88 -27.76 12.43
C GLN A 486 42.80 -28.09 13.47
N GLU A 487 41.83 -27.18 13.67
CA GLU A 487 40.67 -27.39 14.56
C GLU A 487 39.79 -28.58 14.11
N ASN A 488 39.70 -28.84 12.80
CA ASN A 488 38.78 -29.81 12.22
C ASN A 488 39.49 -30.98 11.49
N LYS A 489 40.56 -31.52 12.10
CA LYS A 489 41.24 -32.75 11.66
C LYS A 489 41.72 -32.74 10.20
N GLY A 490 42.15 -31.58 9.70
CA GLY A 490 42.67 -31.40 8.34
C GLY A 490 41.62 -31.10 7.27
N LEU A 491 40.35 -30.89 7.66
CA LEU A 491 39.28 -30.48 6.76
C LEU A 491 38.88 -29.03 7.03
N VAL A 492 38.71 -28.24 5.97
CA VAL A 492 38.25 -26.85 6.07
C VAL A 492 37.05 -26.64 5.16
N ASP A 493 36.07 -25.89 5.66
CA ASP A 493 34.96 -25.36 4.86
C ASP A 493 35.47 -24.12 4.11
N LEU A 494 35.84 -24.31 2.83
CA LEU A 494 36.39 -23.25 2.01
C LEU A 494 35.36 -22.16 1.71
N SER A 495 34.09 -22.54 1.55
CA SER A 495 32.99 -21.60 1.31
C SER A 495 32.88 -20.57 2.44
N ARG A 496 32.89 -21.03 3.69
CA ARG A 496 32.81 -20.14 4.85
C ARG A 496 34.03 -19.22 4.98
N CYS A 497 35.24 -19.73 4.77
CA CYS A 497 36.44 -18.89 4.85
C CYS A 497 36.44 -17.78 3.79
N ILE A 498 36.02 -18.08 2.56
CA ILE A 498 35.92 -17.11 1.47
C ILE A 498 34.83 -16.06 1.76
N GLU A 499 33.70 -16.48 2.33
CA GLU A 499 32.61 -15.56 2.70
C GLU A 499 33.04 -14.57 3.78
N ASP A 500 33.66 -15.08 4.85
CA ASP A 500 34.20 -14.26 5.94
C ASP A 500 35.24 -13.26 5.42
N TRP A 501 36.19 -13.73 4.59
CA TRP A 501 37.20 -12.88 3.95
C TRP A 501 36.60 -11.78 3.07
N SER A 502 35.64 -12.14 2.23
CA SER A 502 35.07 -11.19 1.28
C SER A 502 34.26 -10.12 1.99
N PHE A 503 33.61 -10.46 3.10
CA PHE A 503 32.91 -9.50 3.94
C PHE A 503 33.89 -8.56 4.67
N ASP A 504 34.95 -9.10 5.27
CA ASP A 504 35.99 -8.30 5.95
C ASP A 504 36.68 -7.33 4.99
N PHE A 505 37.07 -7.80 3.80
CA PHE A 505 37.69 -6.95 2.78
C PHE A 505 36.74 -5.85 2.30
N MET A 506 35.47 -6.16 2.07
CA MET A 506 34.48 -5.16 1.68
C MET A 506 34.16 -4.18 2.82
N GLY A 507 34.27 -4.63 4.07
CA GLY A 507 34.23 -3.77 5.26
C GLY A 507 35.39 -2.77 5.26
N ASP A 508 36.62 -3.22 4.99
CA ASP A 508 37.79 -2.34 4.86
C ASP A 508 37.65 -1.39 3.66
N PHE A 509 37.08 -1.85 2.55
CA PHE A 509 36.80 -1.00 1.39
C PHE A 509 35.83 0.14 1.74
N ALA A 510 34.79 -0.16 2.51
CA ALA A 510 33.75 0.81 2.86
C ALA A 510 34.16 1.76 4.01
N PHE A 511 34.84 1.25 5.03
CA PHE A 511 35.11 1.97 6.28
C PHE A 511 36.59 2.18 6.58
N GLY A 512 37.48 1.60 5.78
CA GLY A 512 38.91 1.57 6.04
C GLY A 512 39.33 0.41 6.95
N PRO A 513 40.66 0.13 7.04
CA PRO A 513 41.21 -0.89 7.94
C PRO A 513 40.88 -0.60 9.41
N GLY A 514 40.66 -1.66 10.20
CA GLY A 514 40.38 -1.56 11.64
C GLY A 514 38.89 -1.35 11.99
N ASN A 515 37.99 -1.68 11.07
CA ASN A 515 36.56 -1.80 11.37
C ASN A 515 36.29 -3.03 12.27
N SER A 516 35.05 -3.16 12.75
CA SER A 516 34.68 -4.17 13.74
C SER A 516 34.16 -5.49 13.18
N PHE A 517 34.19 -5.71 11.86
CA PHE A 517 33.63 -6.93 11.28
C PHE A 517 34.48 -8.16 11.65
N GLU A 518 35.74 -8.23 11.21
CA GLU A 518 36.72 -9.27 11.59
C GLU A 518 36.17 -10.72 11.61
N LEU A 519 35.28 -11.07 10.66
CA LEU A 519 34.60 -12.36 10.56
C LEU A 519 35.58 -13.53 10.41
N MET A 520 36.73 -13.34 9.77
CA MET A 520 37.74 -14.39 9.67
C MET A 520 38.25 -14.81 11.06
N ARG A 521 38.43 -13.85 11.97
CA ARG A 521 38.92 -14.06 13.34
C ARG A 521 37.81 -14.51 14.27
N ASP A 522 36.72 -13.74 14.31
CA ASP A 522 35.68 -13.85 15.34
C ASP A 522 34.49 -14.71 14.90
N GLY A 523 34.41 -15.07 13.62
CA GLY A 523 33.24 -15.69 13.01
C GLY A 523 32.13 -14.68 12.74
N ASP A 524 30.95 -15.17 12.37
CA ASP A 524 29.76 -14.34 12.10
C ASP A 524 28.69 -14.55 13.18
N PRO A 525 28.89 -14.03 14.41
CA PRO A 525 27.95 -14.25 15.52
C PRO A 525 26.60 -13.55 15.30
N GLU A 526 26.56 -12.50 14.47
CA GLU A 526 25.36 -11.72 14.16
C GLU A 526 24.64 -12.22 12.89
N ASP A 527 25.11 -13.32 12.28
CA ASP A 527 24.57 -13.89 11.04
C ASP A 527 24.53 -12.84 9.89
N LEU A 528 25.47 -11.89 9.83
CA LEU A 528 25.51 -10.80 8.84
C LEU A 528 25.49 -11.33 7.40
N VAL A 529 26.34 -12.30 7.07
CA VAL A 529 26.43 -12.88 5.72
C VAL A 529 25.12 -13.56 5.35
N LYS A 530 24.60 -14.37 6.26
CA LYS A 530 23.35 -15.14 6.06
C LYS A 530 22.13 -14.22 5.96
N ASN A 531 22.06 -13.19 6.77
CA ASN A 531 20.98 -12.20 6.76
C ASN A 531 20.99 -11.41 5.45
N GLY A 532 22.18 -11.00 4.99
CA GLY A 532 22.34 -10.32 3.70
C GLY A 532 21.95 -11.16 2.49
N LYS A 533 22.35 -12.44 2.45
CA LYS A 533 21.91 -13.41 1.43
C LYS A 533 20.40 -13.62 1.46
N THR A 534 19.81 -13.71 2.66
CA THR A 534 18.36 -13.85 2.84
C THR A 534 17.63 -12.61 2.33
N ALA A 535 18.12 -11.41 2.64
CA ALA A 535 17.57 -10.15 2.13
C ALA A 535 17.62 -10.09 0.60
N THR A 536 18.74 -10.50 -0.01
CA THR A 536 18.87 -10.56 -1.47
C THR A 536 17.90 -11.57 -2.09
N ALA A 537 17.66 -12.72 -1.43
CA ALA A 537 16.72 -13.72 -1.91
C ALA A 537 15.27 -13.22 -1.83
N LEU A 538 14.91 -12.53 -0.75
CA LEU A 538 13.60 -11.88 -0.61
C LEU A 538 13.41 -10.82 -1.68
N PHE A 539 14.41 -9.98 -1.92
CA PHE A 539 14.40 -8.99 -3.01
C PHE A 539 14.12 -9.65 -4.37
N ASP A 540 14.80 -10.76 -4.69
CA ASP A 540 14.58 -11.49 -5.94
C ASP A 540 13.16 -12.08 -6.06
N ILE A 541 12.57 -12.53 -4.95
CA ILE A 541 11.20 -13.07 -4.92
C ILE A 541 10.19 -11.94 -5.15
N PHE A 542 10.29 -10.86 -4.37
CA PHE A 542 9.37 -9.73 -4.46
C PHE A 542 9.53 -8.94 -5.77
N GLY A 543 10.73 -8.91 -6.35
CA GLY A 543 10.96 -8.30 -7.67
C GLY A 543 10.13 -8.95 -8.78
N VAL A 544 9.76 -10.23 -8.66
CA VAL A 544 8.87 -10.93 -9.61
C VAL A 544 7.39 -10.61 -9.37
N VAL A 545 7.02 -10.18 -8.15
CA VAL A 545 5.67 -9.80 -7.74
C VAL A 545 5.66 -8.48 -6.95
N PRO A 546 6.07 -7.33 -7.55
CA PRO A 546 6.25 -6.09 -6.79
C PRO A 546 4.97 -5.62 -6.09
N TRP A 547 3.81 -5.80 -6.75
CA TRP A 547 2.49 -5.48 -6.21
C TRP A 547 2.13 -6.21 -4.90
N LEU A 548 2.78 -7.33 -4.60
CA LEU A 548 2.56 -8.05 -3.34
C LEU A 548 3.19 -7.27 -2.17
N LEU A 549 4.29 -6.56 -2.43
CA LEU A 549 4.95 -5.71 -1.46
C LEU A 549 4.02 -4.56 -1.04
N ASP A 550 3.38 -3.90 -2.01
CA ASP A 550 2.41 -2.82 -1.79
C ASP A 550 1.20 -3.25 -0.93
N ILE A 551 0.84 -4.55 -0.97
CA ILE A 551 -0.26 -5.10 -0.16
C ILE A 551 0.22 -5.47 1.26
N LEU A 552 1.44 -6.00 1.38
CA LEU A 552 1.98 -6.48 2.65
C LEU A 552 2.50 -5.36 3.54
N LEU A 553 2.90 -4.23 2.94
CA LEU A 553 3.60 -3.14 3.61
C LEU A 553 2.78 -1.87 3.44
N ASP A 554 1.87 -1.68 4.39
CA ASP A 554 1.02 -0.50 4.50
C ASP A 554 1.82 0.62 5.19
N ASN A 555 2.66 1.33 4.45
CA ASN A 555 3.43 2.45 4.99
C ASN A 555 3.17 3.73 4.19
N GLU A 556 2.42 4.64 4.82
CA GLU A 556 2.46 6.06 4.52
C GLU A 556 3.92 6.53 4.60
N LYS A 557 4.45 7.08 3.51
CA LYS A 557 5.75 7.77 3.55
C LYS A 557 5.61 9.03 4.40
N GLU A 558 6.19 9.03 5.60
CA GLU A 558 6.69 10.27 6.19
C GLU A 558 7.85 10.75 5.31
N SER A 559 7.63 11.86 4.62
CA SER A 559 8.68 12.53 3.85
C SER A 559 9.60 13.30 4.81
N GLU A 560 10.46 12.60 5.54
CA GLU A 560 11.62 13.26 6.15
C GLU A 560 12.79 13.28 5.16
N LYS A 561 13.40 14.45 4.99
CA LYS A 561 14.63 14.63 4.22
C LYS A 561 15.78 13.99 5.00
N LEU A 562 16.17 12.79 4.62
CA LEU A 562 17.32 12.09 5.19
C LEU A 562 18.36 11.86 4.08
N THR A 563 19.36 12.75 3.98
CA THR A 563 20.45 12.66 2.98
C THR A 563 21.64 11.82 3.44
N ASP A 564 21.85 11.67 4.76
CA ASP A 564 22.93 10.83 5.29
C ASP A 564 22.58 9.33 5.24
N ASP A 565 21.29 8.99 5.33
CA ASP A 565 20.80 7.60 5.21
C ASP A 565 21.03 7.03 3.81
N GLU A 566 20.95 7.86 2.76
CA GLU A 566 21.22 7.44 1.38
C GLU A 566 22.67 6.97 1.19
N ARG A 567 23.63 7.63 1.84
CA ARG A 567 25.06 7.25 1.78
C ARG A 567 25.31 5.97 2.56
N THR A 568 24.71 5.86 3.74
CA THR A 568 24.76 4.66 4.57
C THR A 568 24.18 3.46 3.81
N MET A 569 23.04 3.64 3.15
CA MET A 569 22.42 2.60 2.33
C MET A 569 23.25 2.22 1.11
N ASP A 570 23.86 3.19 0.42
CA ASP A 570 24.79 2.91 -0.67
C ASP A 570 25.99 2.08 -0.19
N LEU A 571 26.55 2.39 0.99
CA LEU A 571 27.68 1.66 1.58
C LEU A 571 27.29 0.24 2.01
N VAL A 572 26.19 0.07 2.74
CA VAL A 572 25.68 -1.26 3.15
C VAL A 572 25.41 -2.12 1.93
N PHE A 573 24.79 -1.56 0.89
CA PHE A 573 24.56 -2.30 -0.34
C PHE A 573 25.86 -2.61 -1.08
N ALA A 574 26.84 -1.71 -1.09
CA ALA A 574 28.14 -1.96 -1.69
C ALA A 574 28.88 -3.12 -1.00
N ILE A 575 28.86 -3.17 0.34
CA ILE A 575 29.44 -4.28 1.11
C ILE A 575 28.77 -5.59 0.73
N GLN A 576 27.44 -5.66 0.84
CA GLN A 576 26.68 -6.88 0.57
C GLN A 576 26.83 -7.36 -0.88
N ALA A 577 26.70 -6.44 -1.84
CA ALA A 577 26.76 -6.78 -3.26
C ALA A 577 28.18 -7.16 -3.70
N GLY A 578 29.21 -6.53 -3.13
CA GLY A 578 30.61 -6.86 -3.38
C GLY A 578 31.00 -8.20 -2.78
N SER A 579 30.65 -8.43 -1.51
CA SER A 579 31.09 -9.62 -0.77
C SER A 579 30.47 -10.90 -1.31
N ASP A 580 29.13 -10.95 -1.40
CA ASP A 580 28.43 -12.16 -1.83
C ASP A 580 28.80 -12.57 -3.28
N THR A 581 28.95 -11.59 -4.18
CA THR A 581 29.21 -11.91 -5.60
C THR A 581 30.63 -12.39 -5.84
N THR A 582 31.65 -11.75 -5.25
CA THR A 582 33.03 -12.23 -5.34
C THR A 582 33.17 -13.59 -4.66
N ALA A 583 32.65 -13.75 -3.43
CA ALA A 583 32.71 -14.99 -2.70
C ALA A 583 32.10 -16.15 -3.50
N ASN A 584 30.93 -15.95 -4.10
CA ASN A 584 30.26 -16.97 -4.92
C ASN A 584 31.12 -17.39 -6.12
N VAL A 585 31.70 -16.43 -6.86
CA VAL A 585 32.53 -16.75 -8.03
C VAL A 585 33.81 -17.48 -7.61
N LEU A 586 34.45 -17.07 -6.52
CA LEU A 586 35.61 -17.78 -5.95
C LEU A 586 35.26 -19.22 -5.59
N GLN A 587 34.12 -19.44 -4.93
CA GLN A 587 33.65 -20.78 -4.59
C GLN A 587 33.45 -21.66 -5.84
N TYR A 588 32.86 -21.12 -6.91
CA TYR A 588 32.76 -21.84 -8.19
C TYR A 588 34.13 -22.15 -8.79
N ILE A 589 35.04 -21.18 -8.82
CA ILE A 589 36.41 -21.39 -9.33
C ILE A 589 37.09 -22.51 -8.55
N PHE A 590 37.08 -22.45 -7.21
CA PHE A 590 37.71 -23.48 -6.40
C PHE A 590 37.01 -24.83 -6.51
N PHE A 591 35.68 -24.86 -6.59
CA PHE A 591 34.93 -26.09 -6.89
C PHE A 591 35.43 -26.74 -8.19
N PHE A 592 35.61 -25.97 -9.27
CA PHE A 592 36.13 -26.55 -10.50
C PHE A 592 37.60 -26.93 -10.39
N LEU A 593 38.43 -26.11 -9.75
CA LEU A 593 39.86 -26.37 -9.59
C LEU A 593 40.14 -27.66 -8.79
N ILE A 594 39.41 -27.92 -7.69
CA ILE A 594 39.61 -29.15 -6.91
C ILE A 594 39.11 -30.40 -7.63
N ASN A 595 38.18 -30.26 -8.58
CA ASN A 595 37.63 -31.37 -9.36
C ASN A 595 38.35 -31.59 -10.71
N HIS A 596 39.17 -30.63 -11.16
CA HIS A 596 39.94 -30.70 -12.41
C HIS A 596 41.42 -30.56 -12.10
N ARG A 597 42.04 -31.66 -11.65
CA ARG A 597 43.42 -31.63 -11.16
C ARG A 597 44.44 -31.16 -12.20
N ASN A 598 44.24 -31.52 -13.47
CA ASN A 598 45.04 -31.03 -14.59
C ASN A 598 45.00 -29.50 -14.73
N VAL A 599 43.85 -28.88 -14.47
CA VAL A 599 43.71 -27.42 -14.50
C VAL A 599 44.43 -26.80 -13.31
N TYR A 600 44.26 -27.38 -12.11
CA TYR A 600 44.93 -26.93 -10.89
C TYR A 600 46.45 -26.95 -11.03
N ASP A 601 47.01 -28.07 -11.50
CA ASP A 601 48.46 -28.25 -11.61
C ASP A 601 49.07 -27.28 -12.61
N ARG A 602 48.45 -27.11 -13.78
CA ARG A 602 48.91 -26.14 -14.79
C ARG A 602 48.81 -24.69 -14.30
N LEU A 603 47.78 -24.35 -13.56
CA LEU A 603 47.67 -23.03 -12.91
C LEU A 603 48.77 -22.84 -11.87
N SER A 604 49.03 -23.87 -11.06
CA SER A 604 50.13 -23.86 -10.10
C SER A 604 51.49 -23.68 -10.79
N GLU A 605 51.73 -24.31 -11.94
CA GLU A 605 52.98 -24.15 -12.71
C GLU A 605 53.16 -22.71 -13.22
N GLU A 606 52.13 -22.10 -13.80
CA GLU A 606 52.18 -20.69 -14.25
C GLU A 606 52.45 -19.75 -13.07
N LEU A 607 51.74 -19.94 -11.95
CA LEU A 607 51.88 -19.12 -10.76
C LEU A 607 53.26 -19.28 -10.10
N ASN A 608 53.76 -20.50 -9.92
CA ASN A 608 55.10 -20.75 -9.37
C ASN A 608 56.20 -20.19 -10.27
N SER A 609 55.97 -20.14 -11.59
CA SER A 609 56.91 -19.53 -12.54
C SER A 609 56.92 -18.00 -12.44
N ALA A 610 55.76 -17.39 -12.20
CA ALA A 610 55.61 -15.94 -12.06
C ALA A 610 56.00 -15.42 -10.67
N PHE A 611 55.79 -16.24 -9.64
CA PHE A 611 56.04 -15.95 -8.23
C PHE A 611 56.82 -17.12 -7.60
N PRO A 612 58.14 -17.20 -7.84
CA PRO A 612 58.97 -18.30 -7.35
C PRO A 612 59.10 -18.35 -5.83
N THR A 613 58.86 -17.22 -5.15
CA THR A 613 58.96 -17.12 -3.68
C THR A 613 57.59 -17.01 -3.06
N SER A 614 57.35 -17.74 -1.97
CA SER A 614 56.08 -17.70 -1.22
C SER A 614 55.76 -16.31 -0.64
N THR A 615 56.77 -15.46 -0.46
CA THR A 615 56.64 -14.09 0.04
C THR A 615 56.47 -13.05 -1.07
N ASP A 616 56.45 -13.46 -2.33
CA ASP A 616 56.35 -12.51 -3.43
C ASP A 616 55.05 -11.72 -3.34
N PHE A 617 55.16 -10.41 -3.51
CA PHE A 617 54.01 -9.53 -3.51
C PHE A 617 53.22 -9.71 -4.80
N LEU A 618 51.98 -10.18 -4.64
CA LEU A 618 51.05 -10.46 -5.74
C LEU A 618 50.52 -9.17 -6.36
N ASN A 619 51.34 -8.53 -7.19
CA ASN A 619 51.02 -7.25 -7.80
C ASN A 619 50.00 -7.42 -8.95
N PHE A 620 49.05 -6.47 -9.03
CA PHE A 620 47.95 -6.52 -9.99
C PHE A 620 48.42 -6.60 -11.44
N GLN A 621 49.44 -5.82 -11.80
CA GLN A 621 49.96 -5.78 -13.17
C GLN A 621 50.49 -7.15 -13.62
N THR A 622 51.21 -7.87 -12.76
CA THR A 622 51.71 -9.21 -13.11
C THR A 622 50.56 -10.19 -13.27
N LEU A 623 49.63 -10.23 -12.30
CA LEU A 623 48.47 -11.12 -12.34
C LEU A 623 47.56 -10.90 -13.56
N GLU A 624 47.40 -9.65 -14.00
CA GLU A 624 46.65 -9.31 -15.22
C GLU A 624 47.27 -9.87 -16.50
N ASN A 625 48.58 -10.07 -16.51
CA ASN A 625 49.32 -10.57 -17.66
C ASN A 625 49.50 -12.09 -17.66
N LEU A 626 49.03 -12.81 -16.63
CA LEU A 626 49.08 -14.27 -16.58
C LEU A 626 47.93 -14.88 -17.40
N PRO A 627 48.18 -15.46 -18.58
CA PRO A 627 47.12 -15.87 -19.49
C PRO A 627 46.26 -17.00 -18.91
N TYR A 628 46.85 -17.98 -18.22
CA TYR A 628 46.10 -19.14 -17.72
C TYR A 628 45.29 -18.80 -16.46
N LEU A 629 45.83 -17.99 -15.55
CA LEU A 629 45.06 -17.44 -14.41
C LEU A 629 43.81 -16.69 -14.89
N ASN A 630 43.95 -15.79 -15.86
CA ASN A 630 42.80 -15.04 -16.38
C ASN A 630 41.83 -15.95 -17.15
N ALA A 631 42.32 -16.99 -17.83
CA ALA A 631 41.49 -18.01 -18.46
C ALA A 631 40.65 -18.80 -17.45
N VAL A 632 41.24 -19.22 -16.33
CA VAL A 632 40.56 -19.88 -15.20
C VAL A 632 39.47 -18.97 -14.64
N ILE A 633 39.78 -17.70 -14.38
CA ILE A 633 38.82 -16.74 -13.83
C ILE A 633 37.67 -16.47 -14.80
N ASN A 634 37.96 -16.27 -16.09
CA ASN A 634 36.93 -16.02 -17.09
C ASN A 634 36.00 -17.22 -17.27
N GLU A 635 36.53 -18.44 -17.25
CA GLU A 635 35.72 -19.66 -17.31
C GLU A 635 34.89 -19.85 -16.02
N GLY A 636 35.45 -19.48 -14.86
CA GLY A 636 34.72 -19.43 -13.59
C GLY A 636 33.55 -18.46 -13.62
N LEU A 637 33.77 -17.24 -14.12
CA LEU A 637 32.72 -16.24 -14.32
C LEU A 637 31.64 -16.70 -15.33
N ARG A 638 32.02 -17.52 -16.32
CA ARG A 638 31.10 -18.06 -17.32
C ARG A 638 30.17 -19.13 -16.73
N LEU A 639 30.68 -20.02 -15.89
CA LEU A 639 29.88 -21.11 -15.30
C LEU A 639 29.20 -20.72 -13.97
N GLY A 640 29.84 -19.85 -13.18
CA GLY A 640 29.39 -19.39 -11.87
C GLY A 640 28.79 -17.99 -11.86
N THR A 641 28.07 -17.58 -12.91
CA THR A 641 27.59 -16.20 -13.01
C THR A 641 26.59 -15.84 -11.91
N PRO A 642 26.85 -14.78 -11.10
CA PRO A 642 25.98 -14.41 -10.01
C PRO A 642 24.67 -13.72 -10.48
N LEU A 643 24.44 -13.58 -11.79
CA LEU A 643 23.29 -12.86 -12.33
C LEU A 643 22.37 -13.80 -13.12
N SER A 644 21.07 -13.78 -12.82
CA SER A 644 20.08 -14.67 -13.46
C SER A 644 19.31 -14.04 -14.64
N GLY A 645 19.65 -12.80 -15.00
CA GLY A 645 19.04 -12.00 -16.07
C GLY A 645 18.35 -10.73 -15.54
N LEU A 646 18.99 -9.58 -15.75
CA LEU A 646 18.56 -8.29 -15.20
C LEU A 646 17.34 -7.75 -15.96
N GLU A 647 16.26 -7.40 -15.27
CA GLU A 647 15.01 -7.01 -15.92
C GLU A 647 15.01 -5.57 -16.40
N ARG A 648 14.47 -5.34 -17.59
CA ARG A 648 14.29 -4.01 -18.20
C ARG A 648 12.88 -3.87 -18.74
N ILE A 649 12.42 -2.65 -18.95
CA ILE A 649 11.08 -2.37 -19.47
C ILE A 649 11.17 -1.71 -20.85
N THR A 650 10.37 -2.18 -21.81
CA THR A 650 10.23 -1.53 -23.11
C THR A 650 9.49 -0.20 -22.97
N PRO A 651 9.87 0.86 -23.72
CA PRO A 651 9.17 2.13 -23.68
C PRO A 651 7.73 1.98 -24.18
N VAL A 652 6.86 2.95 -23.91
CA VAL A 652 5.42 2.89 -24.25
C VAL A 652 5.17 2.58 -25.74
N ILE A 653 6.04 3.07 -26.63
CA ILE A 653 5.96 2.84 -28.08
C ILE A 653 6.43 1.43 -28.53
N GLY A 654 6.98 0.62 -27.63
CA GLY A 654 7.63 -0.65 -27.92
C GLY A 654 9.09 -0.50 -28.37
N SER A 655 9.74 -1.62 -28.68
CA SER A 655 11.14 -1.65 -29.14
C SER A 655 11.38 -2.83 -30.07
N ILE A 656 12.34 -2.71 -30.99
CA ILE A 656 12.79 -3.82 -31.84
C ILE A 656 13.97 -4.51 -31.15
N ILE A 657 13.86 -5.81 -30.90
CA ILE A 657 14.88 -6.63 -30.25
C ILE A 657 15.02 -7.93 -31.04
N ASP A 658 16.24 -8.23 -31.52
CA ASP A 658 16.55 -9.39 -32.37
C ASP A 658 15.54 -9.55 -33.52
N ASP A 659 15.38 -8.46 -34.30
CA ASP A 659 14.46 -8.31 -35.45
C ASP A 659 12.97 -8.53 -35.18
N LYS A 660 12.56 -8.58 -33.90
CA LYS A 660 11.15 -8.65 -33.50
C LYS A 660 10.71 -7.38 -32.80
N PHE A 661 9.54 -6.89 -33.17
CA PHE A 661 8.87 -5.83 -32.44
C PHE A 661 8.30 -6.37 -31.13
N ILE A 662 8.78 -5.82 -30.02
CA ILE A 662 8.26 -6.07 -28.67
C ILE A 662 7.37 -4.89 -28.28
N PRO A 663 6.10 -5.12 -27.91
CA PRO A 663 5.18 -4.07 -27.49
C PRO A 663 5.69 -3.27 -26.28
N GLY A 664 5.10 -2.10 -26.04
CA GLY A 664 5.48 -1.25 -24.92
C GLY A 664 5.04 -1.78 -23.56
N ASN A 665 5.74 -1.35 -22.50
CA ASN A 665 5.51 -1.75 -21.12
C ASN A 665 5.65 -3.27 -20.87
N ILE A 666 6.51 -3.93 -21.65
CA ILE A 666 6.86 -5.34 -21.49
C ILE A 666 8.19 -5.45 -20.78
N ILE A 667 8.26 -6.32 -19.78
CA ILE A 667 9.50 -6.67 -19.09
C ILE A 667 10.30 -7.62 -19.98
N VAL A 668 11.56 -7.30 -20.25
CA VAL A 668 12.47 -8.12 -21.03
C VAL A 668 13.77 -8.36 -20.28
N SER A 669 14.38 -9.53 -20.48
CA SER A 669 15.70 -9.83 -19.95
C SER A 669 16.43 -10.88 -20.80
N VAL A 670 17.76 -10.85 -20.78
CA VAL A 670 18.61 -11.91 -21.32
C VAL A 670 18.98 -12.88 -20.18
N PRO A 671 18.72 -14.19 -20.33
CA PRO A 671 19.04 -15.18 -19.31
C PRO A 671 20.53 -15.51 -19.30
N ALA A 672 21.33 -14.78 -18.52
CA ALA A 672 22.79 -14.89 -18.49
C ALA A 672 23.31 -16.34 -18.39
N TYR A 673 22.80 -17.12 -17.44
CA TYR A 673 23.15 -18.56 -17.30
C TYR A 673 22.88 -19.37 -18.58
N THR A 674 21.73 -19.15 -19.24
CA THR A 674 21.39 -19.87 -20.46
C THR A 674 22.28 -19.43 -21.63
N GLN A 675 22.49 -18.11 -21.76
CA GLN A 675 23.31 -17.55 -22.83
C GLN A 675 24.78 -17.99 -22.71
N GLN A 676 25.30 -18.09 -21.49
CA GLN A 676 26.68 -18.50 -21.19
C GLN A 676 26.92 -20.00 -21.36
N LEU A 677 25.85 -20.79 -21.50
CA LEU A 677 25.87 -22.23 -21.79
C LEU A 677 25.35 -22.55 -23.20
N ASP A 678 25.14 -21.53 -24.04
CA ASP A 678 24.62 -21.71 -25.39
C ASP A 678 25.78 -22.08 -26.34
N PRO A 679 25.71 -23.20 -27.08
CA PRO A 679 26.71 -23.57 -28.09
C PRO A 679 26.93 -22.49 -29.16
N LEU A 680 25.96 -21.61 -29.42
CA LEU A 680 26.12 -20.49 -30.36
C LEU A 680 27.13 -19.44 -29.88
N ASN A 681 27.39 -19.38 -28.57
CA ASN A 681 28.33 -18.45 -27.95
C ASN A 681 29.60 -19.15 -27.46
N PHE A 682 29.49 -20.42 -27.06
CA PHE A 682 30.58 -21.20 -26.47
C PHE A 682 30.58 -22.64 -27.02
N PHE A 683 31.49 -22.94 -27.94
CA PHE A 683 31.62 -24.27 -28.55
C PHE A 683 33.10 -24.69 -28.62
N PRO A 684 33.42 -25.99 -28.49
CA PRO A 684 32.57 -27.10 -28.05
C PRO A 684 32.35 -27.13 -26.53
N TYR A 685 31.47 -28.02 -26.09
CA TYR A 685 31.23 -28.34 -24.67
C TYR A 685 30.95 -27.12 -23.78
N PRO A 686 29.83 -26.40 -23.99
CA PRO A 686 29.53 -25.20 -23.20
C PRO A 686 29.35 -25.48 -21.71
N GLU A 687 29.03 -26.70 -21.30
CA GLU A 687 28.80 -27.03 -19.88
C GLU A 687 30.08 -27.44 -19.14
N GLU A 688 31.16 -27.73 -19.88
CA GLU A 688 32.44 -28.16 -19.31
C GLU A 688 33.33 -26.98 -18.91
N TYR A 689 34.10 -27.16 -17.84
CA TYR A 689 35.05 -26.16 -17.36
C TYR A 689 36.39 -26.29 -18.09
N LEU A 690 36.57 -25.48 -19.14
CA LEU A 690 37.73 -25.55 -20.03
C LEU A 690 38.40 -24.17 -20.16
N PRO A 691 39.33 -23.81 -19.26
CA PRO A 691 40.05 -22.53 -19.33
C PRO A 691 40.74 -22.29 -20.67
N ASP A 692 41.24 -23.34 -21.33
CA ASP A 692 41.90 -23.26 -22.65
C ASP A 692 41.08 -22.54 -23.72
N ARG A 693 39.75 -22.49 -23.56
CA ARG A 693 38.85 -21.70 -24.42
C ARG A 693 39.26 -20.23 -24.52
N TRP A 694 39.84 -19.67 -23.46
CA TRP A 694 40.21 -18.26 -23.37
C TRP A 694 41.64 -17.96 -23.81
N LEU A 695 42.42 -18.98 -24.16
CA LEU A 695 43.79 -18.81 -24.63
C LEU A 695 43.86 -18.55 -26.14
N SER A 696 45.02 -18.08 -26.59
CA SER A 696 45.31 -17.98 -28.02
C SER A 696 45.22 -19.37 -28.68
N GLY A 697 44.41 -19.49 -29.75
CA GLY A 697 44.10 -20.76 -30.41
C GLY A 697 42.86 -21.50 -29.88
N GLY A 698 42.30 -21.07 -28.74
CA GLY A 698 41.07 -21.62 -28.17
C GLY A 698 41.09 -23.14 -27.99
N LEU A 699 39.95 -23.79 -28.26
CA LEU A 699 39.81 -25.26 -28.21
C LEU A 699 39.99 -25.91 -29.59
N GLY A 700 40.58 -25.19 -30.56
CA GLY A 700 40.72 -25.61 -31.96
C GLY A 700 40.05 -24.66 -32.96
N GLU A 701 40.25 -24.89 -34.25
CA GLU A 701 39.83 -23.99 -35.34
C GLU A 701 38.31 -23.76 -35.42
N GLU A 702 37.51 -24.77 -35.05
CA GLU A 702 36.04 -24.68 -35.05
C GLU A 702 35.48 -24.15 -33.71
N SER A 703 36.33 -23.80 -32.75
CA SER A 703 35.87 -23.33 -31.45
C SER A 703 35.23 -21.94 -31.55
N VAL A 704 34.14 -21.74 -30.79
CA VAL A 704 33.44 -20.47 -30.68
C VAL A 704 33.64 -19.95 -29.26
N LEU A 705 34.15 -18.73 -29.15
CA LEU A 705 34.22 -17.96 -27.93
C LEU A 705 33.63 -16.58 -28.22
N GLU A 706 32.51 -16.25 -27.56
CA GLU A 706 31.93 -14.91 -27.57
C GLU A 706 32.05 -14.27 -26.17
N PRO A 707 33.12 -13.49 -25.90
CA PRO A 707 33.32 -12.88 -24.58
C PRO A 707 32.17 -11.95 -24.18
N ASN A 708 31.50 -11.30 -25.13
CA ASN A 708 30.39 -10.39 -24.83
C ASN A 708 29.09 -11.12 -24.44
N ALA A 709 29.05 -12.45 -24.53
CA ALA A 709 27.96 -13.25 -24.01
C ALA A 709 28.08 -13.48 -22.48
N VAL A 710 29.26 -13.23 -21.89
CA VAL A 710 29.46 -13.28 -20.44
C VAL A 710 28.89 -12.05 -19.78
N MET A 711 27.80 -12.24 -19.04
CA MET A 711 26.99 -11.19 -18.44
C MET A 711 27.22 -11.04 -16.94
N SER A 712 28.25 -11.66 -16.36
CA SER A 712 28.53 -11.62 -14.91
C SER A 712 28.73 -10.20 -14.35
N PHE A 713 29.10 -9.24 -15.19
CA PHE A 713 29.18 -7.82 -14.83
C PHE A 713 28.13 -6.94 -15.50
N SER A 714 27.22 -7.51 -16.30
CA SER A 714 26.29 -6.76 -17.16
C SER A 714 27.02 -5.74 -18.07
N PHE A 715 26.28 -4.84 -18.72
CA PHE A 715 26.79 -3.85 -19.66
C PHE A 715 26.13 -2.48 -19.50
N GLY A 716 26.75 -1.47 -20.12
CA GLY A 716 26.16 -0.14 -20.30
C GLY A 716 26.05 0.70 -19.03
N PRO A 717 25.11 1.68 -19.00
CA PRO A 717 24.95 2.63 -17.89
C PRO A 717 24.70 1.98 -16.52
N TYR A 718 24.17 0.77 -16.52
CA TYR A 718 23.85 -0.03 -15.32
C TYR A 718 24.80 -1.21 -15.12
N GLY A 719 25.94 -1.25 -15.81
CA GLY A 719 26.96 -2.29 -15.61
C GLY A 719 27.55 -2.27 -14.20
N CYS A 720 28.13 -3.39 -13.77
CA CYS A 720 28.78 -3.50 -12.46
C CYS A 720 29.85 -2.42 -12.31
N LEU A 721 29.76 -1.64 -11.23
CA LEU A 721 30.72 -0.59 -10.95
C LEU A 721 32.03 -1.14 -10.39
N GLY A 722 31.93 -2.17 -9.55
CA GLY A 722 33.07 -2.86 -8.93
C GLY A 722 33.78 -3.87 -9.82
N LYS A 723 33.50 -3.93 -11.14
CA LYS A 723 34.08 -4.95 -12.04
C LYS A 723 35.61 -5.00 -11.93
N ALA A 724 36.27 -3.84 -11.92
CA ALA A 724 37.73 -3.79 -11.89
C ALA A 724 38.29 -4.28 -10.54
N LEU A 725 37.67 -3.90 -9.42
CA LEU A 725 38.04 -4.36 -8.09
C LEU A 725 37.82 -5.88 -7.94
N ALA A 726 36.63 -6.37 -8.31
CA ALA A 726 36.30 -7.78 -8.24
C ALA A 726 37.26 -8.64 -9.06
N LEU A 727 37.71 -8.20 -10.24
CA LEU A 727 38.71 -8.94 -11.01
C LEU A 727 40.07 -9.02 -10.30
N GLN A 728 40.47 -7.99 -9.54
CA GLN A 728 41.68 -8.08 -8.70
C GLN A 728 41.49 -9.00 -7.51
N GLU A 729 40.36 -8.90 -6.82
CA GLU A 729 39.99 -9.81 -5.74
C GLU A 729 40.09 -11.28 -6.19
N LEU A 730 39.47 -11.61 -7.33
CA LEU A 730 39.52 -12.96 -7.91
C LEU A 730 40.95 -13.42 -8.21
N ARG A 731 41.78 -12.55 -8.82
CA ARG A 731 43.16 -12.89 -9.16
C ARG A 731 44.02 -13.13 -7.92
N VAL A 732 43.97 -12.22 -6.95
CA VAL A 732 44.82 -12.29 -5.75
C VAL A 732 44.46 -13.51 -4.91
N VAL A 733 43.17 -13.77 -4.67
CA VAL A 733 42.75 -14.92 -3.85
C VAL A 733 43.07 -16.24 -4.56
N VAL A 734 42.74 -16.37 -5.85
CA VAL A 734 43.05 -17.59 -6.60
C VAL A 734 44.55 -17.84 -6.63
N ALA A 735 45.36 -16.81 -6.92
CA ALA A 735 46.81 -16.93 -6.95
C ALA A 735 47.38 -17.34 -5.58
N ARG A 736 47.03 -16.61 -4.51
CA ARG A 736 47.54 -16.87 -3.15
C ARG A 736 47.21 -18.28 -2.67
N LEU A 737 45.95 -18.69 -2.75
CA LEU A 737 45.54 -20.00 -2.25
C LEU A 737 46.12 -21.16 -3.08
N VAL A 738 46.32 -20.97 -4.39
CA VAL A 738 46.99 -21.98 -5.23
C VAL A 738 48.50 -22.01 -4.98
N LEU A 739 49.16 -20.87 -4.69
CA LEU A 739 50.57 -20.84 -4.33
C LEU A 739 50.84 -21.50 -2.96
N ASP A 740 50.00 -21.22 -1.96
CA ASP A 740 50.24 -21.64 -0.58
C ASP A 740 49.84 -23.10 -0.31
N PHE A 741 48.81 -23.60 -1.02
CA PHE A 741 48.20 -24.88 -0.71
C PHE A 741 48.21 -25.85 -1.87
N HIS A 742 48.09 -27.13 -1.55
CA HIS A 742 47.50 -28.16 -2.39
C HIS A 742 46.11 -28.47 -1.84
N LEU A 743 45.08 -28.09 -2.58
CA LEU A 743 43.69 -28.32 -2.21
C LEU A 743 43.19 -29.62 -2.87
N GLU A 744 42.58 -30.48 -2.05
CA GLU A 744 41.95 -31.72 -2.49
C GLU A 744 40.50 -31.76 -1.97
N PRO A 745 39.54 -32.31 -2.72
CA PRO A 745 38.19 -32.52 -2.21
C PRO A 745 38.21 -33.48 -1.01
N ALA A 746 37.30 -33.31 -0.05
CA ALA A 746 37.15 -34.27 1.04
C ALA A 746 36.83 -35.69 0.52
N THR A 747 37.26 -36.74 1.23
CA THR A 747 37.21 -38.14 0.76
C THR A 747 35.82 -38.62 0.30
N ASN A 748 34.75 -38.06 0.86
CA ASN A 748 33.36 -38.41 0.53
C ASN A 748 32.62 -37.30 -0.23
N PHE A 749 33.35 -36.36 -0.84
CA PHE A 749 32.75 -35.26 -1.59
C PHE A 749 32.27 -35.75 -2.95
N ASP A 750 30.96 -35.66 -3.20
CA ASP A 750 30.34 -35.95 -4.49
C ASP A 750 30.15 -34.65 -5.27
N ALA A 751 31.01 -34.41 -6.25
CA ALA A 751 30.98 -33.21 -7.08
C ALA A 751 29.70 -33.09 -7.94
N GLY A 752 29.16 -34.23 -8.39
CA GLY A 752 27.92 -34.27 -9.15
C GLY A 752 26.72 -33.90 -8.28
N ALA A 753 26.63 -34.47 -7.08
CA ALA A 753 25.61 -34.10 -6.11
C ALA A 753 25.75 -32.64 -5.66
N TYR A 754 26.97 -32.16 -5.41
CA TYR A 754 27.22 -30.78 -5.01
C TYR A 754 26.71 -29.79 -6.06
N SER A 755 27.14 -29.94 -7.33
CA SER A 755 26.72 -29.07 -8.42
C SER A 755 25.19 -29.06 -8.66
N GLN A 756 24.53 -30.22 -8.59
CA GLN A 756 23.06 -30.32 -8.72
C GLN A 756 22.30 -29.66 -7.56
N ARG A 757 22.94 -29.56 -6.39
CA ARG A 757 22.37 -28.95 -5.19
C ARG A 757 22.58 -27.45 -5.13
N ILE A 758 23.47 -26.87 -5.96
CA ILE A 758 23.61 -25.43 -6.03
C ILE A 758 22.30 -24.84 -6.58
N ARG A 759 21.53 -24.24 -5.66
CA ARG A 759 20.25 -23.60 -5.93
C ARG A 759 20.43 -22.10 -5.81
N ASN A 760 19.70 -21.36 -6.65
CA ASN A 760 19.75 -19.90 -6.73
C ASN A 760 21.16 -19.36 -7.00
N ILE A 761 21.54 -19.25 -8.28
CA ILE A 761 22.87 -18.76 -8.69
C ILE A 761 23.17 -17.30 -8.27
N ARG A 762 22.16 -16.52 -7.84
CA ARG A 762 22.35 -15.12 -7.45
C ARG A 762 22.79 -14.95 -6.00
N THR A 763 22.12 -15.65 -5.08
CA THR A 763 22.42 -15.59 -3.64
C THR A 763 23.19 -16.79 -3.13
N THR A 764 23.41 -17.77 -4.01
CA THR A 764 24.06 -19.07 -3.82
C THR A 764 24.08 -19.56 -2.38
N PHE A 765 22.91 -20.04 -1.94
CA PHE A 765 22.88 -20.88 -0.74
C PHE A 765 23.48 -22.22 -1.14
N PHE A 766 24.77 -22.43 -0.86
CA PHE A 766 25.38 -23.74 -0.95
C PHE A 766 24.80 -24.59 0.18
N PRO A 767 23.96 -25.60 -0.12
CA PRO A 767 23.31 -26.38 0.93
C PRO A 767 24.27 -27.33 1.63
N GLU A 768 25.44 -27.56 1.05
CA GLU A 768 26.52 -28.32 1.65
C GLU A 768 27.82 -27.48 1.63
N PRO A 769 28.64 -27.56 2.67
CA PRO A 769 29.92 -26.86 2.72
C PRO A 769 30.89 -27.40 1.67
N LEU A 770 31.68 -26.53 1.06
CA LEU A 770 32.79 -26.94 0.17
C LEU A 770 33.97 -27.42 1.02
N LEU A 771 33.87 -28.64 1.52
CA LEU A 771 34.90 -29.24 2.37
C LEU A 771 36.10 -29.69 1.56
N VAL A 772 37.26 -29.11 1.88
CA VAL A 772 38.54 -29.44 1.24
C VAL A 772 39.56 -29.90 2.28
N LYS A 773 40.43 -30.81 1.87
CA LYS A 773 41.65 -31.16 2.59
C LYS A 773 42.74 -30.19 2.18
N LEU A 774 43.35 -29.58 3.18
CA LEU A 774 44.42 -28.61 3.00
C LEU A 774 45.77 -29.28 3.27
N LYS A 775 46.67 -29.25 2.29
CA LYS A 775 48.08 -29.57 2.48
C LYS A 775 48.88 -28.33 2.15
N CYS A 776 49.64 -27.79 3.10
CA CYS A 776 50.57 -26.71 2.81
C CYS A 776 51.65 -27.20 1.84
N LYS A 777 51.96 -26.39 0.82
CA LYS A 777 53.15 -26.63 0.00
C LYS A 777 54.37 -26.34 0.87
N GLU A 778 55.27 -27.31 0.99
CA GLU A 778 56.35 -27.31 2.00
C GLU A 778 57.10 -25.98 2.11
N SER A 779 56.86 -25.31 3.24
CA SER A 779 57.92 -24.88 4.17
C SER A 779 57.28 -24.64 5.53
N GLU A 780 57.45 -25.59 6.45
CA GLU A 780 56.90 -25.55 7.82
C GLU A 780 57.43 -24.39 8.68
N ASP A 781 58.33 -23.54 8.16
CA ASP A 781 58.97 -22.42 8.87
C ASP A 781 58.68 -21.00 8.32
N ARG A 782 57.85 -20.81 7.27
CA ARG A 782 57.85 -19.52 6.52
C ARG A 782 56.66 -18.58 6.69
N PHE A 783 55.68 -18.87 7.56
CA PHE A 783 54.47 -18.03 7.67
C PHE A 783 54.59 -16.88 8.69
N PHE A 784 55.50 -16.97 9.67
CA PHE A 784 55.51 -16.05 10.84
C PHE A 784 56.26 -14.72 10.67
N ASP A 785 56.94 -14.48 9.54
CA ASP A 785 57.69 -13.22 9.31
C ASP A 785 56.88 -12.12 8.58
N HIS A 786 55.58 -12.34 8.31
CA HIS A 786 54.76 -11.43 7.48
C HIS A 786 54.31 -10.10 8.12
N LEU A 787 54.82 -9.74 9.31
CA LEU A 787 54.44 -8.51 10.03
C LEU A 787 55.65 -7.69 10.56
N GLN A 788 56.74 -7.58 9.78
CA GLN A 788 57.75 -6.53 9.99
C GLN A 788 57.77 -5.49 8.89
#